data_AF-A0A6L6PNY1-F1
#
_entry.id   AF-A0A6L6PNY1-F1
#
_cell.length_a   1.000
_cell.length_b   1.000
_cell.length_c   1.000
_cell.angle_alpha   90.00
_cell.angle_beta   90.00
_cell.angle_gamma   90.00
#
_symmetry.space_group_name_H-M   'P 1'
#
loop_
_entity.id
_entity.type
_entity.pdbx_description
1 polymer ?
#
loop_
_entity_poly.entity_id
_entity_poly.type
_entity_poly.pdbx_seq_one_letter_code
_entity_poly.pdbx_strand_id
1 'polypeptide(L)'
;MPISSRTLAVYATSLSLLLSGCSGSSDSSTSTAAGSGGPSISLQPAAATIVSGSNSVLSVVAEGSGLSYQWYLAGTAISGATAATYTATEAGTYYVVVTSSAGSVTSANAVITVSSAPVITVQPSGATILTGTSQTLSVTADGLEMGYQWYKDGTAIDGATRPTYAASAAGSYTVVITNTTGATTSSAAEIVVSSSVTAPAINVQPVAQTVNAGTGATLWVAVNGVSLAYQWYRNDVPIAGATERIYRIHTANANSAGNYKVVVTNTAGTATSATVALKVNVLSEGANTAAVVNAANAFLATLSTDQKTVATSATSSTTVLFDYALANANQWTNLPGARHGLRLNTTTMSAAQLAAANGVIAKALSANGITLLNELRAADQVLAGGMASGGGTGGGTMPGGGGTPPADGTGTPPTDGTFTPPTDGTGTGTAPGGGTGGTGGLALDYGSDLYSIAFVGTPSATSPWILQIAGHHLAYNITYNTGKVSATPNFVGVEPPNWTVGVDGTVNVTANASSAGKQHAPMEKQRAAVYNLAESIYADSASSAAAKLSGTFTDVVMGASGNSDGNFKSLVYPTSGRGLQYSAMSARQQTYVRAAIEAWVNTQAADVAATLLGAYLADDALANTYVGYGVGQNGVKADFSAYPNAGSSPLEAQRSYIRIDGPRVWIEFVVQQGVVYGTDIHYHTIWRDKTNDYGGSF
;
A
#
# COMPACT_ATOMS: atom_id res chain seq x y z
N MET A 1 38.18 0.75 49.64
CA MET A 1 38.94 2.01 49.48
C MET A 1 38.27 2.83 48.38
N PRO A 2 38.21 4.16 48.51
CA PRO A 2 37.48 4.90 49.54
C PRO A 2 35.95 4.78 49.34
N ILE A 3 35.01 4.91 50.28
CA ILE A 3 34.97 5.50 51.64
C ILE A 3 35.00 7.04 51.70
N SER A 4 33.81 7.64 51.67
CA SER A 4 33.45 8.83 52.45
C SER A 4 31.92 8.79 52.61
N SER A 5 31.29 8.52 53.77
CA SER A 5 31.36 9.06 55.15
C SER A 5 30.20 10.02 55.42
N ARG A 6 29.70 10.03 56.67
CA ARG A 6 28.39 10.57 57.05
C ARG A 6 28.47 12.01 57.58
N THR A 7 27.40 12.76 57.33
CA THR A 7 26.62 13.55 58.31
C THR A 7 27.35 14.12 59.55
N LEU A 8 27.29 15.45 59.74
CA LEU A 8 26.41 16.10 60.73
C LEU A 8 26.38 17.63 60.56
N ALA A 9 25.30 18.28 61.00
CA ALA A 9 25.19 19.74 61.06
C ALA A 9 25.72 20.30 62.40
N VAL A 10 26.09 21.58 62.43
CA VAL A 10 26.38 22.32 63.67
C VAL A 10 25.60 23.63 63.68
N TYR A 11 24.62 23.73 64.59
CA TYR A 11 24.10 25.01 65.07
C TYR A 11 25.06 25.56 66.13
N ALA A 12 25.44 26.84 66.04
CA ALA A 12 25.83 27.65 67.21
C ALA A 12 25.77 29.16 66.91
N THR A 13 24.70 29.80 67.38
CA THR A 13 24.69 31.01 68.24
C THR A 13 25.72 32.13 68.01
N SER A 14 25.19 33.33 67.78
CA SER A 14 25.88 34.60 68.04
C SER A 14 25.89 34.96 69.53
N LEU A 15 27.06 35.36 70.06
CA LEU A 15 27.14 36.40 71.11
C LEU A 15 28.52 37.09 71.11
N SER A 16 28.59 38.26 71.74
CA SER A 16 29.69 39.23 71.68
C SER A 16 30.84 39.00 72.67
N LEU A 17 31.99 39.63 72.40
CA LEU A 17 32.88 40.13 73.45
C LEU A 17 33.54 41.46 73.05
N LEU A 18 34.02 42.22 74.02
CA LEU A 18 34.50 43.60 73.89
C LEU A 18 36.04 43.71 74.05
N LEU A 19 36.52 44.93 73.74
CA LEU A 19 37.50 45.72 74.51
C LEU A 19 38.99 45.77 74.05
N SER A 20 39.37 46.98 73.62
CA SER A 20 40.60 47.74 73.89
C SER A 20 41.97 47.05 74.09
N GLY A 21 42.96 47.48 73.30
CA GLY A 21 44.40 47.27 73.58
C GLY A 21 45.31 48.23 72.79
N CYS A 22 46.24 48.88 73.50
CA CYS A 22 47.30 49.76 72.96
C CYS A 22 48.36 48.98 72.13
N SER A 23 49.32 49.56 71.39
CA SER A 23 49.81 50.96 71.29
C SER A 23 50.70 51.14 70.04
N GLY A 24 50.82 52.38 69.53
CA GLY A 24 51.86 52.82 68.58
C GLY A 24 51.87 54.35 68.48
N SER A 25 53.03 54.99 68.37
CA SER A 25 53.18 56.46 68.45
C SER A 25 54.05 57.02 67.31
N SER A 26 54.11 58.36 67.23
CA SER A 26 54.70 59.21 66.18
C SER A 26 53.91 59.23 64.85
N ASP A 27 53.85 60.34 64.09
CA ASP A 27 54.49 61.64 64.32
C ASP A 27 53.61 62.84 63.93
N SER A 28 54.04 64.04 64.34
CA SER A 28 53.41 65.33 64.08
C SER A 28 53.69 65.85 62.66
N SER A 29 52.63 66.21 61.92
CA SER A 29 52.70 67.36 61.00
C SER A 29 51.31 67.95 60.72
N THR A 30 51.24 69.26 60.55
CA THR A 30 49.98 70.02 60.36
C THR A 30 49.79 70.47 58.93
N SER A 31 48.54 70.43 58.45
CA SER A 31 47.98 71.39 57.50
C SER A 31 48.61 71.50 56.10
N THR A 32 47.97 70.91 55.09
CA THR A 32 47.14 71.66 54.11
C THR A 32 46.61 70.75 52.99
N ALA A 33 45.32 70.91 52.64
CA ALA A 33 44.77 70.93 51.28
C ALA A 33 43.26 70.64 51.32
N ALA A 34 42.44 71.58 50.83
CA ALA A 34 41.06 71.27 50.47
C ALA A 34 41.07 70.57 49.09
N GLY A 35 41.26 69.24 49.09
CA GLY A 35 41.24 68.43 47.89
C GLY A 35 39.84 68.43 47.25
N SER A 36 39.71 68.99 46.05
CA SER A 36 38.46 69.06 45.29
C SER A 36 38.07 67.71 44.66
N GLY A 37 37.90 66.69 45.50
CA GLY A 37 37.28 65.43 45.10
C GLY A 37 35.79 65.59 44.86
N GLY A 38 35.27 64.95 43.80
CA GLY A 38 33.84 64.66 43.69
C GLY A 38 33.39 63.70 44.80
N PRO A 39 32.07 63.51 45.00
CA PRO A 39 31.57 62.59 46.02
C PRO A 39 32.04 61.15 45.73
N SER A 40 32.48 60.44 46.76
CA SER A 40 32.83 59.01 46.69
C SER A 40 31.94 58.20 47.62
N ILE A 41 31.77 56.90 47.35
CA ILE A 41 31.00 55.98 48.20
C ILE A 41 31.94 54.90 48.75
N SER A 42 32.10 54.86 50.08
CA SER A 42 32.93 53.89 50.80
C SER A 42 32.14 52.74 51.44
N LEU A 43 30.81 52.87 51.61
CA LEU A 43 29.91 51.74 51.89
C LEU A 43 28.72 51.75 50.91
N GLN A 44 28.52 50.64 50.21
CA GLN A 44 27.41 50.42 49.28
C GLN A 44 26.18 49.84 50.00
N PRO A 45 24.95 50.12 49.53
CA PRO A 45 23.76 49.47 50.05
C PRO A 45 23.76 47.98 49.72
N ALA A 46 23.33 47.15 50.69
CA ALA A 46 23.28 45.70 50.54
C ALA A 46 21.92 45.20 50.01
N ALA A 47 21.95 44.18 49.17
CA ALA A 47 20.75 43.41 48.81
C ALA A 47 20.21 42.64 50.02
N ALA A 48 18.89 42.43 50.09
CA ALA A 48 18.24 41.73 51.19
C ALA A 48 16.92 41.05 50.78
N THR A 49 16.52 40.03 51.53
CA THR A 49 15.18 39.45 51.46
C THR A 49 14.40 39.86 52.70
N ILE A 50 13.24 40.47 52.52
CA ILE A 50 12.33 40.87 53.59
C ILE A 50 11.07 40.01 53.58
N VAL A 51 10.45 39.80 54.74
CA VAL A 51 9.11 39.20 54.81
C VAL A 51 8.08 40.25 54.39
N SER A 52 7.03 39.85 53.68
CA SER A 52 5.93 40.76 53.31
C SER A 52 5.38 41.53 54.54
N GLY A 53 5.24 42.84 54.41
CA GLY A 53 4.87 43.76 55.50
C GLY A 53 6.02 44.18 56.44
N SER A 54 7.24 43.64 56.26
CA SER A 54 8.46 44.10 56.94
C SER A 54 9.21 45.15 56.12
N ASN A 55 10.39 45.57 56.58
CA ASN A 55 11.27 46.48 55.83
C ASN A 55 12.76 46.10 56.02
N SER A 56 13.60 46.66 55.15
CA SER A 56 15.06 46.67 55.30
C SER A 56 15.56 48.11 55.20
N VAL A 57 16.54 48.48 56.04
CA VAL A 57 17.16 49.81 55.98
C VAL A 57 18.40 49.74 55.08
N LEU A 58 18.26 50.24 53.86
CA LEU A 58 19.37 50.51 52.97
C LEU A 58 20.18 51.69 53.52
N SER A 59 21.50 51.64 53.38
CA SER A 59 22.41 52.68 53.83
C SER A 59 23.55 52.88 52.83
N VAL A 60 24.05 54.10 52.75
CA VAL A 60 25.28 54.45 52.02
C VAL A 60 26.18 55.25 52.95
N VAL A 61 27.49 55.02 52.86
CA VAL A 61 28.49 55.94 53.44
C VAL A 61 29.24 56.59 52.30
N ALA A 62 29.25 57.91 52.29
CA ALA A 62 29.83 58.72 51.23
C ALA A 62 30.70 59.84 51.81
N GLU A 63 31.77 60.18 51.10
CA GLU A 63 32.75 61.18 51.50
C GLU A 63 32.74 62.36 50.53
N GLY A 64 32.93 63.57 51.08
CA GLY A 64 32.87 64.84 50.35
C GLY A 64 32.15 65.93 51.15
N SER A 65 32.24 67.18 50.67
CA SER A 65 31.59 68.33 51.29
C SER A 65 30.26 68.68 50.60
N GLY A 66 29.24 69.03 51.38
CA GLY A 66 27.95 69.50 50.85
C GLY A 66 27.15 68.42 50.10
N LEU A 67 27.17 67.19 50.61
CA LEU A 67 26.51 66.04 49.99
C LEU A 67 24.98 66.13 50.09
N SER A 68 24.30 65.86 48.98
CA SER A 68 22.87 65.54 48.92
C SER A 68 22.67 64.14 48.34
N TYR A 69 21.56 63.50 48.68
CA TYR A 69 21.21 62.13 48.29
C TYR A 69 19.88 62.13 47.54
N GLN A 70 19.69 61.17 46.65
CA GLN A 70 18.38 60.83 46.08
C GLN A 70 18.33 59.32 45.83
N TRP A 71 17.43 58.61 46.52
CA TRP A 71 17.20 57.18 46.27
C TRP A 71 16.29 56.96 45.07
N TYR A 72 16.49 55.85 44.38
CA TYR A 72 15.74 55.40 43.21
C TYR A 72 15.26 53.97 43.43
N LEU A 73 14.06 53.66 42.92
CA LEU A 73 13.52 52.30 42.81
C LEU A 73 13.21 52.02 41.33
N ALA A 74 13.78 50.95 40.79
CA ALA A 74 13.59 50.54 39.39
C ALA A 74 13.84 51.66 38.35
N GLY A 75 14.74 52.60 38.65
CA GLY A 75 15.07 53.75 37.81
C GLY A 75 14.26 55.03 38.08
N THR A 76 13.21 54.97 38.90
CA THR A 76 12.38 56.13 39.27
C THR A 76 12.85 56.74 40.60
N ALA A 77 13.00 58.07 40.66
CA ALA A 77 13.38 58.77 41.88
C ALA A 77 12.27 58.69 42.94
N ILE A 78 12.62 58.27 44.16
CA ILE A 78 11.67 58.13 45.27
C ILE A 78 11.49 59.49 45.93
N SER A 79 10.30 60.08 45.82
CA SER A 79 10.01 61.43 46.31
C SER A 79 10.33 61.59 47.80
N GLY A 80 11.13 62.60 48.14
CA GLY A 80 11.55 62.90 49.53
C GLY A 80 12.63 61.99 50.11
N ALA A 81 13.09 60.96 49.40
CA ALA A 81 14.14 60.05 49.88
C ALA A 81 15.55 60.65 49.71
N THR A 82 15.88 61.65 50.54
CA THR A 82 17.09 62.48 50.43
C THR A 82 18.13 62.31 51.55
N ALA A 83 17.98 61.27 52.37
CA ALA A 83 18.93 60.90 53.42
C ALA A 83 19.94 59.85 52.94
N ALA A 84 21.04 59.67 53.70
CA ALA A 84 22.02 58.60 53.48
C ALA A 84 21.48 57.18 53.79
N THR A 85 20.24 57.07 54.25
CA THR A 85 19.52 55.81 54.48
C THR A 85 18.13 55.85 53.86
N TYR A 86 17.60 54.68 53.50
CA TYR A 86 16.23 54.53 53.02
C TYR A 86 15.62 53.21 53.50
N THR A 87 14.40 53.28 54.03
CA THR A 87 13.64 52.13 54.51
C THR A 87 12.84 51.52 53.37
N ALA A 88 13.34 50.43 52.79
CA ALA A 88 12.70 49.71 51.70
C ALA A 88 11.67 48.70 52.22
N THR A 89 10.43 48.83 51.75
CA THR A 89 9.28 47.94 52.06
C THR A 89 8.80 47.12 50.86
N GLU A 90 9.31 47.39 49.66
CA GLU A 90 8.83 46.81 48.40
C GLU A 90 9.93 46.02 47.70
N ALA A 91 9.54 45.09 46.82
CA ALA A 91 10.49 44.33 46.01
C ALA A 91 10.98 45.17 44.82
N GLY A 92 12.28 45.15 44.56
CA GLY A 92 12.87 45.82 43.41
C GLY A 92 14.34 46.18 43.58
N THR A 93 14.90 46.80 42.54
CA THR A 93 16.28 47.27 42.52
C THR A 93 16.34 48.71 43.00
N TYR A 94 17.03 48.93 44.13
CA TYR A 94 17.28 50.24 44.72
C TYR A 94 18.73 50.69 44.49
N TYR A 95 18.92 51.98 44.29
CA TYR A 95 20.24 52.62 44.32
C TYR A 95 20.10 54.07 44.80
N VAL A 96 21.21 54.72 45.13
CA VAL A 96 21.25 56.14 45.53
C VAL A 96 22.24 56.90 44.66
N VAL A 97 21.84 58.10 44.22
CA VAL A 97 22.76 59.07 43.62
C VAL A 97 23.16 60.07 44.71
N VAL A 98 24.46 60.20 44.94
CA VAL A 98 25.06 61.17 45.86
C VAL A 98 25.65 62.31 45.04
N THR A 99 25.30 63.55 45.37
CA THR A 99 25.67 64.74 44.60
C THR A 99 26.33 65.79 45.50
N SER A 100 27.30 66.53 44.95
CA SER A 100 27.88 67.73 45.56
C SER A 100 28.08 68.81 44.49
N SER A 101 28.62 69.98 44.87
CA SER A 101 29.03 71.01 43.91
C SER A 101 30.15 70.59 42.95
N ALA A 102 30.84 69.48 43.23
CA ALA A 102 31.95 68.95 42.43
C ALA A 102 31.53 67.79 41.49
N GLY A 103 30.28 67.33 41.52
CA GLY A 103 29.76 66.26 40.67
C GLY A 103 28.83 65.30 41.40
N SER A 104 28.56 64.14 40.80
CA SER A 104 27.73 63.08 41.41
C SER A 104 28.31 61.69 41.18
N VAL A 105 27.91 60.76 42.05
CA VAL A 105 28.26 59.33 41.99
C VAL A 105 27.02 58.49 42.30
N THR A 106 26.85 57.37 41.60
CA THR A 106 25.75 56.43 41.81
C THR A 106 26.25 55.21 42.59
N SER A 107 25.48 54.72 43.55
CA SER A 107 25.79 53.49 44.27
C SER A 107 25.69 52.25 43.37
N ALA A 108 26.22 51.13 43.88
CA ALA A 108 25.82 49.81 43.40
C ALA A 108 24.31 49.58 43.63
N ASN A 109 23.75 48.63 42.88
CA ASN A 109 22.36 48.20 42.99
C ASN A 109 22.17 47.26 44.20
N ALA A 110 21.29 47.64 45.11
CA ALA A 110 20.75 46.77 46.16
C ALA A 110 19.41 46.19 45.71
N VAL A 111 19.33 44.88 45.50
CA VAL A 111 18.07 44.20 45.19
C VAL A 111 17.36 43.82 46.48
N ILE A 112 16.13 44.30 46.66
CA ILE A 112 15.22 43.83 47.70
C ILE A 112 14.28 42.80 47.07
N THR A 113 14.17 41.63 47.69
CA THR A 113 13.10 40.66 47.38
C THR A 113 12.15 40.56 48.56
N VAL A 114 10.85 40.42 48.28
CA VAL A 114 9.81 40.18 49.28
C VAL A 114 9.48 38.69 49.26
N SER A 115 9.62 38.03 50.40
CA SER A 115 9.21 36.64 50.61
C SER A 115 7.88 36.58 51.37
N SER A 116 7.07 35.57 51.05
CA SER A 116 5.76 35.29 51.67
C SER A 116 5.59 33.79 51.87
N ALA A 117 4.65 33.43 52.76
CA ALA A 117 4.29 32.02 52.96
C ALA A 117 3.85 31.40 51.62
N PRO A 118 4.09 30.10 51.37
CA PRO A 118 3.79 29.50 50.07
C PRO A 118 2.29 29.52 49.77
N VAL A 119 1.92 29.73 48.51
CA VAL A 119 0.52 29.78 48.05
C VAL A 119 0.28 28.67 47.04
N ILE A 120 -0.60 27.71 47.36
CA ILE A 120 -0.94 26.62 46.43
C ILE A 120 -1.83 27.16 45.30
N THR A 121 -1.34 27.06 44.07
CA THR A 121 -2.01 27.50 42.83
C THR A 121 -2.66 26.35 42.07
N VAL A 122 -2.18 25.10 42.26
CA VAL A 122 -2.85 23.89 41.77
C VAL A 122 -2.87 22.84 42.88
N GLN A 123 -4.08 22.49 43.32
CA GLN A 123 -4.33 21.44 44.32
C GLN A 123 -4.16 20.02 43.72
N PRO A 124 -3.77 19.02 44.52
CA PRO A 124 -3.79 17.62 44.09
C PRO A 124 -5.24 17.12 43.94
N SER A 125 -5.48 16.32 42.91
CA SER A 125 -6.77 15.65 42.68
C SER A 125 -6.77 14.23 43.24
N GLY A 126 -7.86 13.82 43.89
CA GLY A 126 -8.14 12.43 44.18
C GLY A 126 -8.42 11.58 42.93
N ALA A 127 -8.45 10.26 43.09
CA ALA A 127 -8.70 9.30 42.02
C ALA A 127 -9.12 7.92 42.56
N THR A 128 -9.86 7.15 41.75
CA THR A 128 -10.04 5.71 41.97
C THR A 128 -8.98 4.93 41.21
N ILE A 129 -8.17 4.15 41.92
CA ILE A 129 -7.14 3.25 41.37
C ILE A 129 -7.55 1.79 41.53
N LEU A 130 -6.85 0.88 40.84
CA LEU A 130 -7.05 -0.56 40.99
C LEU A 130 -6.06 -1.12 42.01
N THR A 131 -6.43 -2.20 42.70
CA THR A 131 -5.52 -2.89 43.64
C THR A 131 -4.19 -3.23 42.96
N GLY A 132 -3.09 -2.63 43.46
CA GLY A 132 -1.73 -2.84 42.93
C GLY A 132 -1.26 -1.82 41.88
N THR A 133 -2.07 -0.83 41.50
CA THR A 133 -1.61 0.32 40.69
C THR A 133 -1.34 1.55 41.57
N SER A 134 -0.98 2.70 40.96
CA SER A 134 -0.77 3.96 41.69
C SER A 134 -1.18 5.16 40.85
N GLN A 135 -1.72 6.20 41.51
CA GLN A 135 -1.94 7.52 40.92
C GLN A 135 -0.79 8.45 41.31
N THR A 136 -0.27 9.23 40.35
CA THR A 136 0.62 10.35 40.70
C THR A 136 -0.22 11.54 41.13
N LEU A 137 -0.06 11.94 42.40
CA LEU A 137 -0.52 13.22 42.94
C LEU A 137 0.52 14.30 42.66
N SER A 138 0.07 15.53 42.44
CA SER A 138 0.92 16.68 42.13
C SER A 138 0.35 17.95 42.73
N VAL A 139 1.22 18.84 43.22
CA VAL A 139 0.86 20.19 43.68
C VAL A 139 1.70 21.24 42.96
N THR A 140 1.11 22.39 42.64
CA THR A 140 1.84 23.60 42.21
C THR A 140 1.61 24.68 43.25
N ALA A 141 2.68 25.39 43.62
CA ALA A 141 2.62 26.49 44.56
C ALA A 141 3.65 27.57 44.21
N ASP A 142 3.32 28.80 44.55
CA ASP A 142 4.18 29.96 44.40
C ASP A 142 4.85 30.28 45.74
N GLY A 143 6.17 30.53 45.71
CA GLY A 143 6.95 30.84 46.90
C GLY A 143 8.45 30.66 46.68
N LEU A 144 9.26 31.25 47.56
CA LEU A 144 10.71 31.03 47.62
C LEU A 144 11.04 29.92 48.62
N GLU A 145 12.15 29.21 48.39
CA GLU A 145 12.74 28.22 49.31
C GLU A 145 11.75 27.15 49.84
N MET A 146 10.90 26.62 48.95
CA MET A 146 9.85 25.68 49.31
C MET A 146 10.36 24.26 49.65
N GLY A 147 10.11 23.83 50.88
CA GLY A 147 10.10 22.41 51.27
C GLY A 147 8.70 21.80 51.11
N TYR A 148 8.63 20.48 50.91
CA TYR A 148 7.38 19.72 50.78
C TYR A 148 7.40 18.54 51.75
N GLN A 149 6.23 18.14 52.27
CA GLN A 149 6.03 16.86 52.96
C GLN A 149 4.61 16.35 52.69
N TRP A 150 4.48 15.16 52.10
CA TRP A 150 3.17 14.50 51.93
C TRP A 150 2.74 13.76 53.19
N TYR A 151 1.44 13.71 53.39
CA TYR A 151 0.75 13.01 54.47
C TYR A 151 -0.31 12.09 53.89
N LYS A 152 -0.59 10.98 54.58
CA LYS A 152 -1.70 10.07 54.34
C LYS A 152 -2.48 9.92 55.64
N ASP A 153 -3.78 10.19 55.61
CA ASP A 153 -4.69 10.09 56.77
C ASP A 153 -4.14 10.85 58.00
N GLY A 154 -3.53 12.02 57.77
CA GLY A 154 -2.88 12.86 58.79
C GLY A 154 -1.49 12.41 59.25
N THR A 155 -0.98 11.25 58.80
CA THR A 155 0.37 10.75 59.14
C THR A 155 1.37 11.10 58.05
N ALA A 156 2.56 11.59 58.42
CA ALA A 156 3.61 11.93 57.45
C ALA A 156 4.13 10.69 56.71
N ILE A 157 4.44 10.83 55.42
CA ILE A 157 5.00 9.76 54.59
C ILE A 157 6.52 9.96 54.48
N ASP A 158 7.30 9.07 55.10
CA ASP A 158 8.77 9.18 55.14
C ASP A 158 9.38 9.35 53.74
N GLY A 159 10.21 10.38 53.60
CA GLY A 159 10.92 10.70 52.35
C GLY A 159 10.07 11.29 51.23
N ALA A 160 8.76 11.50 51.42
CA ALA A 160 7.87 12.10 50.43
C ALA A 160 8.00 13.64 50.41
N THR A 161 9.17 14.14 49.99
CA THR A 161 9.55 15.56 50.08
C THR A 161 9.63 16.29 48.73
N ARG A 162 8.82 15.86 47.75
CA ARG A 162 8.76 16.42 46.39
C ARG A 162 7.36 16.98 46.07
N PRO A 163 7.20 17.90 45.10
CA PRO A 163 5.88 18.36 44.64
C PRO A 163 5.01 17.28 43.95
N THR A 164 5.51 16.05 43.76
CA THR A 164 4.72 14.91 43.30
C THR A 164 4.98 13.65 44.12
N TYR A 165 3.93 12.83 44.31
CA TYR A 165 3.95 11.57 45.05
C TYR A 165 3.11 10.49 44.36
N ALA A 166 3.54 9.22 44.36
CA ALA A 166 2.81 8.12 43.74
C ALA A 166 2.01 7.34 44.80
N ALA A 167 0.71 7.61 44.89
CA ALA A 167 -0.19 6.99 45.85
C ALA A 167 -0.76 5.66 45.33
N SER A 168 -0.45 4.56 46.02
CA SER A 168 -0.86 3.19 45.68
C SER A 168 -1.84 2.54 46.68
N ALA A 169 -2.21 3.27 47.74
CA ALA A 169 -3.07 2.80 48.82
C ALA A 169 -4.26 3.73 49.01
N ALA A 170 -5.40 3.20 49.47
CA ALA A 170 -6.58 3.99 49.73
C ALA A 170 -6.38 4.90 50.95
N GLY A 171 -6.85 6.14 50.89
CA GLY A 171 -6.77 7.12 51.98
C GLY A 171 -6.76 8.57 51.50
N SER A 172 -6.77 9.48 52.46
CA SER A 172 -6.81 10.92 52.26
C SER A 172 -5.39 11.48 52.21
N TYR A 173 -4.97 12.01 51.06
CA TYR A 173 -3.62 12.54 50.87
C TYR A 173 -3.58 14.07 50.89
N THR A 174 -2.67 14.65 51.67
CA THR A 174 -2.37 16.09 51.67
C THR A 174 -0.88 16.33 51.54
N VAL A 175 -0.50 17.56 51.19
CA VAL A 175 0.90 18.01 51.21
C VAL A 175 0.99 19.33 51.96
N VAL A 176 1.92 19.39 52.91
CA VAL A 176 2.33 20.63 53.58
C VAL A 176 3.51 21.19 52.79
N ILE A 177 3.45 22.48 52.46
CA ILE A 177 4.51 23.23 51.79
C ILE A 177 5.00 24.31 52.75
N THR A 178 6.30 24.36 53.01
CA THR A 178 6.91 25.24 54.01
C THR A 178 8.00 26.11 53.39
N ASN A 179 8.20 27.31 53.91
CA ASN A 179 9.42 28.08 53.70
C ASN A 179 9.79 28.85 54.98
N THR A 180 10.82 29.69 54.90
CA THR A 180 11.33 30.52 56.01
C THR A 180 10.32 31.51 56.59
N THR A 181 9.18 31.74 55.94
CA THR A 181 8.16 32.72 56.35
C THR A 181 6.82 32.12 56.75
N GLY A 182 6.60 30.82 56.53
CA GLY A 182 5.36 30.15 56.92
C GLY A 182 5.13 28.79 56.25
N ALA A 183 3.92 28.28 56.41
CA ALA A 183 3.48 27.00 55.86
C ALA A 183 2.05 27.11 55.30
N THR A 184 1.77 26.30 54.28
CA THR A 184 0.42 26.08 53.74
C THR A 184 0.17 24.58 53.57
N THR A 185 -1.09 24.16 53.54
CA THR A 185 -1.49 22.75 53.38
C THR A 185 -2.49 22.62 52.24
N SER A 186 -2.34 21.59 51.41
CA SER A 186 -3.27 21.32 50.32
C SER A 186 -4.66 20.92 50.81
N SER A 187 -5.65 21.01 49.92
CA SER A 187 -6.87 20.21 50.08
C SER A 187 -6.54 18.71 50.04
N ALA A 188 -7.42 17.89 50.60
CA ALA A 188 -7.33 16.44 50.55
C ALA A 188 -7.57 15.90 49.12
N ALA A 189 -6.67 15.04 48.66
CA ALA A 189 -6.82 14.20 47.48
C ALA A 189 -7.17 12.77 47.93
N GLU A 190 -8.45 12.41 47.84
CA GLU A 190 -8.92 11.07 48.19
C GLU A 190 -8.49 10.03 47.15
N ILE A 191 -7.77 9.00 47.59
CA ILE A 191 -7.49 7.81 46.78
C ILE A 191 -8.40 6.68 47.23
N VAL A 192 -9.15 6.12 46.28
CA VAL A 192 -9.98 4.93 46.48
C VAL A 192 -9.34 3.75 45.75
N VAL A 193 -9.05 2.66 46.46
CA VAL A 193 -8.59 1.40 45.84
C VAL A 193 -9.81 0.53 45.54
N SER A 194 -10.07 0.29 44.26
CA SER A 194 -11.12 -0.63 43.80
C SER A 194 -10.53 -2.01 43.50
N SER A 195 -11.15 -3.04 44.06
CA SER A 195 -11.01 -4.44 43.62
C SER A 195 -12.01 -4.82 42.52
N SER A 196 -12.97 -3.94 42.21
CA SER A 196 -14.04 -4.20 41.23
C SER A 196 -13.55 -3.96 39.81
N VAL A 197 -12.93 -5.00 39.24
CA VAL A 197 -12.74 -5.17 37.81
C VAL A 197 -14.00 -5.74 37.17
N THR A 198 -14.33 -5.30 35.96
CA THR A 198 -15.39 -5.91 35.12
C THR A 198 -14.79 -6.85 34.09
N ALA A 199 -15.55 -7.88 33.70
CA ALA A 199 -15.14 -8.82 32.65
C ALA A 199 -14.97 -8.09 31.30
N PRO A 200 -14.09 -8.56 30.40
CA PRO A 200 -13.83 -7.89 29.13
C PRO A 200 -15.09 -7.82 28.25
N ALA A 201 -15.26 -6.73 27.49
CA ALA A 201 -16.38 -6.57 26.56
C ALA A 201 -15.86 -6.31 25.13
N ILE A 202 -15.99 -7.31 24.25
CA ILE A 202 -15.57 -7.22 22.84
C ILE A 202 -16.56 -6.34 22.07
N ASN A 203 -16.16 -5.10 21.77
CA ASN A 203 -17.01 -4.11 21.12
C ASN A 203 -16.79 -4.01 19.59
N VAL A 204 -15.72 -4.60 19.05
CA VAL A 204 -15.59 -4.90 17.61
C VAL A 204 -15.16 -6.34 17.44
N GLN A 205 -15.99 -7.10 16.72
CA GLN A 205 -15.77 -8.51 16.39
C GLN A 205 -14.77 -8.67 15.24
N PRO A 206 -14.07 -9.81 15.12
CA PRO A 206 -13.32 -10.12 13.90
C PRO A 206 -14.28 -10.32 12.73
N VAL A 207 -13.76 -10.20 11.51
CA VAL A 207 -14.53 -10.37 10.26
C VAL A 207 -13.93 -11.53 9.46
N ALA A 208 -14.78 -12.30 8.79
CA ALA A 208 -14.34 -13.38 7.89
C ALA A 208 -13.53 -12.83 6.72
N GLN A 209 -12.56 -13.60 6.23
CA GLN A 209 -11.67 -13.20 5.14
C GLN A 209 -11.48 -14.36 4.16
N THR A 210 -11.36 -14.02 2.87
CA THR A 210 -10.79 -14.90 1.85
C THR A 210 -9.48 -14.27 1.39
N VAL A 211 -8.41 -15.05 1.43
CA VAL A 211 -7.07 -14.63 0.97
C VAL A 211 -6.50 -15.65 0.00
N ASN A 212 -5.51 -15.26 -0.81
CA ASN A 212 -4.84 -16.21 -1.70
C ASN A 212 -3.67 -16.88 -0.97
N ALA A 213 -3.33 -18.11 -1.35
CA ALA A 213 -2.12 -18.76 -0.84
C ALA A 213 -0.88 -17.89 -1.17
N GLY A 214 0.00 -17.69 -0.20
CA GLY A 214 1.15 -16.80 -0.29
C GLY A 214 0.92 -15.37 0.23
N THR A 215 -0.32 -14.86 0.27
CA THR A 215 -0.59 -13.50 0.78
C THR A 215 -0.76 -13.46 2.30
N GLY A 216 -0.64 -12.27 2.89
CA GLY A 216 -0.95 -12.08 4.30
C GLY A 216 -2.46 -12.10 4.61
N ALA A 217 -2.82 -12.31 5.88
CA ALA A 217 -4.16 -12.12 6.43
C ALA A 217 -4.07 -11.47 7.83
N THR A 218 -5.12 -10.80 8.29
CA THR A 218 -5.11 -10.13 9.62
C THR A 218 -6.48 -10.12 10.27
N LEU A 219 -6.60 -10.83 11.38
CA LEU A 219 -7.78 -10.86 12.25
C LEU A 219 -7.52 -10.03 13.50
N TRP A 220 -8.54 -9.32 13.99
CA TRP A 220 -8.39 -8.41 15.13
C TRP A 220 -9.70 -8.21 15.88
N VAL A 221 -9.62 -7.65 17.09
CA VAL A 221 -10.76 -7.19 17.89
C VAL A 221 -10.51 -5.81 18.49
N ALA A 222 -11.60 -5.13 18.87
CA ALA A 222 -11.56 -4.10 19.90
C ALA A 222 -12.25 -4.63 21.16
N VAL A 223 -11.73 -4.26 22.33
CA VAL A 223 -12.20 -4.74 23.63
C VAL A 223 -12.14 -3.62 24.65
N ASN A 224 -13.23 -3.40 25.36
CA ASN A 224 -13.28 -2.57 26.55
C ASN A 224 -12.90 -3.41 27.77
N GLY A 225 -11.95 -2.93 28.58
CA GLY A 225 -11.54 -3.58 29.83
C GLY A 225 -10.09 -3.25 30.20
N VAL A 226 -9.67 -3.75 31.36
CA VAL A 226 -8.32 -3.57 31.92
C VAL A 226 -7.63 -4.91 32.14
N SER A 227 -6.29 -4.92 32.13
CA SER A 227 -5.44 -6.10 32.34
C SER A 227 -5.82 -7.29 31.46
N LEU A 228 -6.00 -7.03 30.16
CA LEU A 228 -6.50 -7.98 29.17
C LEU A 228 -5.39 -8.92 28.67
N ALA A 229 -5.60 -10.23 28.82
CA ALA A 229 -4.84 -11.27 28.11
C ALA A 229 -5.69 -11.83 26.95
N TYR A 230 -5.06 -12.09 25.80
CA TYR A 230 -5.72 -12.65 24.62
C TYR A 230 -5.21 -14.06 24.34
N GLN A 231 -6.04 -14.91 23.72
CA GLN A 231 -5.61 -16.16 23.09
C GLN A 231 -6.47 -16.43 21.86
N TRP A 232 -5.85 -16.48 20.68
CA TRP A 232 -6.53 -16.89 19.44
C TRP A 232 -6.59 -18.42 19.30
N TYR A 233 -7.67 -18.89 18.70
CA TYR A 233 -7.93 -20.30 18.42
C TYR A 233 -8.21 -20.48 16.93
N ARG A 234 -7.77 -21.62 16.36
CA ARG A 234 -8.15 -22.08 15.02
C ARG A 234 -8.76 -23.47 15.16
N ASN A 235 -9.99 -23.65 14.69
CA ASN A 235 -10.77 -24.89 14.83
C ASN A 235 -10.79 -25.37 16.30
N ASP A 236 -11.08 -24.44 17.22
CA ASP A 236 -11.13 -24.62 18.67
C ASP A 236 -9.82 -25.07 19.36
N VAL A 237 -8.71 -25.19 18.63
CA VAL A 237 -7.35 -25.42 19.18
C VAL A 237 -6.63 -24.08 19.39
N PRO A 238 -6.02 -23.82 20.57
CA PRO A 238 -5.28 -22.57 20.81
C PRO A 238 -4.02 -22.48 19.94
N ILE A 239 -3.76 -21.30 19.40
CA ILE A 239 -2.61 -21.02 18.54
C ILE A 239 -1.45 -20.54 19.43
N ALA A 240 -0.36 -21.30 19.49
CA ALA A 240 0.81 -20.97 20.30
C ALA A 240 1.37 -19.57 19.93
N GLY A 241 1.62 -18.73 20.94
CA GLY A 241 2.14 -17.37 20.77
C GLY A 241 1.14 -16.34 20.24
N ALA A 242 -0.09 -16.72 19.90
CA ALA A 242 -1.12 -15.79 19.42
C ALA A 242 -1.86 -15.10 20.59
N THR A 243 -1.10 -14.36 21.41
CA THR A 243 -1.57 -13.73 22.66
C THR A 243 -1.87 -12.23 22.53
N GLU A 244 -2.03 -11.75 21.30
CA GLU A 244 -2.17 -10.34 20.96
C GLU A 244 -3.58 -9.96 20.46
N ARG A 245 -3.93 -8.67 20.58
CA ARG A 245 -5.21 -8.13 20.08
C ARG A 245 -5.39 -8.27 18.56
N ILE A 246 -4.28 -8.36 17.82
CA ILE A 246 -4.23 -8.51 16.36
C ILE A 246 -3.44 -9.78 16.03
N TYR A 247 -4.10 -10.76 15.42
CA TYR A 247 -3.45 -11.96 14.89
C TYR A 247 -3.12 -11.75 13.40
N ARG A 248 -1.82 -11.80 13.07
CA ARG A 248 -1.32 -11.65 11.70
C ARG A 248 -0.80 -12.99 11.17
N ILE A 249 -1.27 -13.36 10.00
CA ILE A 249 -0.69 -14.44 9.20
C ILE A 249 0.15 -13.77 8.11
N HIS A 250 1.46 -13.94 8.15
CA HIS A 250 2.36 -13.29 7.19
C HIS A 250 2.30 -13.93 5.79
N THR A 251 2.03 -15.24 5.73
CA THR A 251 1.97 -16.02 4.48
C THR A 251 0.93 -17.13 4.64
N ALA A 252 -0.26 -16.95 4.07
CA ALA A 252 -1.35 -17.90 4.17
C ALA A 252 -1.10 -19.16 3.31
N ASN A 253 -1.50 -20.32 3.81
CA ASN A 253 -1.45 -21.60 3.10
C ASN A 253 -2.66 -22.48 3.49
N ALA A 254 -2.74 -23.72 3.00
CA ALA A 254 -3.84 -24.65 3.29
C ALA A 254 -4.13 -24.78 4.79
N ASN A 255 -3.08 -24.88 5.62
CA ASN A 255 -3.20 -25.02 7.06
C ASN A 255 -3.56 -23.70 7.77
N SER A 256 -3.50 -22.56 7.07
CA SER A 256 -4.00 -21.27 7.57
C SER A 256 -5.53 -21.14 7.41
N ALA A 257 -6.18 -22.00 6.62
CA ALA A 257 -7.63 -21.99 6.53
C ALA A 257 -8.29 -22.56 7.80
N GLY A 258 -9.48 -22.06 8.14
CA GLY A 258 -10.27 -22.60 9.25
C GLY A 258 -11.14 -21.56 9.95
N ASN A 259 -11.78 -21.99 11.04
CA ASN A 259 -12.63 -21.17 11.90
C ASN A 259 -11.80 -20.56 13.02
N TYR A 260 -11.76 -19.22 13.08
CA TYR A 260 -10.98 -18.45 14.04
C TYR A 260 -11.88 -17.75 15.06
N LYS A 261 -11.45 -17.74 16.32
CA LYS A 261 -12.02 -16.92 17.41
C LYS A 261 -10.93 -16.50 18.39
N VAL A 262 -11.18 -15.46 19.17
CA VAL A 262 -10.30 -15.03 20.27
C VAL A 262 -11.05 -15.10 21.59
N VAL A 263 -10.40 -15.64 22.62
CA VAL A 263 -10.82 -15.50 24.02
C VAL A 263 -9.99 -14.38 24.64
N VAL A 264 -10.66 -13.49 25.36
CA VAL A 264 -10.05 -12.35 26.05
C VAL A 264 -10.42 -12.43 27.52
N THR A 265 -9.41 -12.38 28.39
CA THR A 265 -9.52 -12.69 29.82
C THR A 265 -8.95 -11.55 30.66
N ASN A 266 -9.57 -11.28 31.80
CA ASN A 266 -8.93 -10.57 32.92
C ASN A 266 -9.34 -11.23 34.25
N THR A 267 -8.97 -10.62 35.37
CA THR A 267 -9.27 -11.14 36.72
C THR A 267 -10.75 -11.16 37.09
N ALA A 268 -11.64 -10.57 36.30
CA ALA A 268 -13.09 -10.59 36.51
C ALA A 268 -13.83 -11.65 35.66
N GLY A 269 -13.19 -12.19 34.63
CA GLY A 269 -13.81 -13.17 33.74
C GLY A 269 -13.31 -13.11 32.30
N THR A 270 -14.11 -13.65 31.38
CA THR A 270 -13.74 -13.87 29.98
C THR A 270 -14.83 -13.40 29.02
N ALA A 271 -14.44 -12.91 27.85
CA ALA A 271 -15.29 -12.82 26.67
C ALA A 271 -14.68 -13.60 25.51
N THR A 272 -15.54 -14.20 24.68
CA THR A 272 -15.15 -14.90 23.45
C THR A 272 -15.75 -14.18 22.26
N SER A 273 -14.97 -14.00 21.18
CA SER A 273 -15.47 -13.39 19.95
C SER A 273 -16.48 -14.29 19.24
N ALA A 274 -17.20 -13.72 18.27
CA ALA A 274 -17.79 -14.49 17.20
C ALA A 274 -16.71 -15.34 16.50
N THR A 275 -17.09 -16.53 16.04
CA THR A 275 -16.23 -17.39 15.21
C THR A 275 -16.35 -16.95 13.76
N VAL A 276 -15.22 -16.70 13.08
CA VAL A 276 -15.17 -16.30 11.68
C VAL A 276 -14.31 -17.24 10.85
N ALA A 277 -14.72 -17.49 9.60
CA ALA A 277 -13.93 -18.27 8.67
C ALA A 277 -12.80 -17.43 8.07
N LEU A 278 -11.58 -17.97 8.08
CA LEU A 278 -10.53 -17.61 7.14
C LEU A 278 -10.50 -18.68 6.04
N LYS A 279 -10.95 -18.31 4.84
CA LYS A 279 -10.73 -19.11 3.64
C LYS A 279 -9.35 -18.76 3.06
N VAL A 280 -8.65 -19.78 2.58
CA VAL A 280 -7.42 -19.59 1.80
C VAL A 280 -7.60 -20.26 0.45
N ASN A 281 -7.55 -19.47 -0.62
CA ASN A 281 -7.57 -19.96 -1.99
C ASN A 281 -6.24 -20.65 -2.29
N VAL A 282 -6.21 -21.96 -2.03
CA VAL A 282 -5.13 -22.85 -2.42
C VAL A 282 -5.41 -23.45 -3.78
N LEU A 283 -4.35 -23.71 -4.55
CA LEU A 283 -4.43 -24.53 -5.75
C LEU A 283 -4.61 -25.98 -5.32
N SER A 284 -5.65 -26.66 -5.81
CA SER A 284 -5.83 -28.10 -5.61
C SER A 284 -4.84 -28.90 -6.45
N GLU A 285 -4.31 -30.00 -5.89
CA GLU A 285 -3.73 -31.05 -6.72
C GLU A 285 -4.85 -31.73 -7.52
N GLY A 286 -4.63 -31.88 -8.83
CA GLY A 286 -5.66 -32.36 -9.76
C GLY A 286 -5.29 -32.03 -11.20
N ALA A 287 -4.06 -32.37 -11.60
CA ALA A 287 -3.54 -32.00 -12.91
C ALA A 287 -2.76 -33.12 -13.61
N ASN A 288 -2.99 -33.21 -14.91
CA ASN A 288 -2.43 -34.06 -15.96
C ASN A 288 -0.89 -33.97 -16.10
N THR A 289 -0.21 -33.21 -15.23
CA THR A 289 1.24 -33.01 -15.15
C THR A 289 2.04 -34.29 -15.41
N ALA A 290 1.72 -35.41 -14.75
CA ALA A 290 2.44 -36.67 -14.95
C ALA A 290 2.34 -37.22 -16.40
N ALA A 291 1.15 -37.18 -17.01
CA ALA A 291 0.95 -37.71 -18.35
C ALA A 291 1.42 -36.72 -19.45
N VAL A 292 1.37 -35.41 -19.21
CA VAL A 292 2.00 -34.41 -20.09
C VAL A 292 3.52 -34.48 -20.01
N VAL A 293 4.12 -34.59 -18.82
CA VAL A 293 5.58 -34.77 -18.65
C VAL A 293 6.06 -36.06 -19.31
N ASN A 294 5.31 -37.16 -19.20
CA ASN A 294 5.63 -38.41 -19.88
C ASN A 294 5.55 -38.26 -21.42
N ALA A 295 4.54 -37.57 -21.94
CA ALA A 295 4.42 -37.30 -23.37
C ALA A 295 5.54 -36.37 -23.88
N ALA A 296 5.87 -35.32 -23.13
CA ALA A 296 6.93 -34.36 -23.46
C ALA A 296 8.30 -35.04 -23.48
N ASN A 297 8.62 -35.89 -22.48
CA ASN A 297 9.87 -36.65 -22.46
C ASN A 297 9.92 -37.73 -23.55
N ALA A 298 8.79 -38.37 -23.90
CA ALA A 298 8.72 -39.26 -25.05
C ALA A 298 8.96 -38.51 -26.38
N PHE A 299 8.43 -37.30 -26.53
CA PHE A 299 8.73 -36.43 -27.69
C PHE A 299 10.21 -36.03 -27.73
N LEU A 300 10.80 -35.57 -26.61
CA LEU A 300 12.24 -35.28 -26.51
C LEU A 300 13.10 -36.50 -26.91
N ALA A 301 12.69 -37.72 -26.57
CA ALA A 301 13.41 -38.93 -26.97
C ALA A 301 13.44 -39.13 -28.51
N THR A 302 12.46 -38.61 -29.27
CA THR A 302 12.43 -38.69 -30.74
C THR A 302 13.30 -37.65 -31.46
N LEU A 303 13.75 -36.59 -30.77
CA LEU A 303 14.48 -35.46 -31.37
C LEU A 303 15.98 -35.75 -31.57
N SER A 304 16.60 -35.07 -32.53
CA SER A 304 18.06 -35.03 -32.70
C SER A 304 18.75 -34.27 -31.54
N THR A 305 20.08 -34.31 -31.48
CA THR A 305 20.85 -33.50 -30.53
C THR A 305 20.57 -32.01 -30.74
N ASP A 306 20.64 -31.54 -31.99
CA ASP A 306 20.47 -30.11 -32.32
C ASP A 306 19.05 -29.61 -32.00
N GLN A 307 18.03 -30.43 -32.26
CA GLN A 307 16.63 -30.18 -31.89
C GLN A 307 16.39 -30.10 -30.37
N LYS A 308 17.38 -30.50 -29.56
CA LYS A 308 17.39 -30.46 -28.08
C LYS A 308 18.42 -29.50 -27.49
N THR A 309 19.26 -28.85 -28.30
CA THR A 309 20.24 -27.88 -27.81
C THR A 309 19.49 -26.72 -27.16
N VAL A 310 19.70 -26.50 -25.86
CA VAL A 310 19.01 -25.44 -25.11
C VAL A 310 19.43 -24.08 -25.68
N ALA A 311 18.47 -23.31 -26.20
CA ALA A 311 18.73 -21.99 -26.74
C ALA A 311 18.53 -20.89 -25.68
N THR A 312 19.53 -20.01 -25.60
CA THR A 312 19.52 -18.79 -24.79
C THR A 312 18.88 -17.59 -25.51
N SER A 313 18.30 -17.81 -26.71
CA SER A 313 17.69 -16.78 -27.54
C SER A 313 16.40 -17.30 -28.20
N ALA A 314 15.37 -16.45 -28.24
CA ALA A 314 13.94 -16.84 -28.21
C ALA A 314 13.00 -16.77 -29.64
N THR A 315 14.16 -16.83 -30.44
CA THR A 315 14.56 -16.58 -31.86
C THR A 315 14.71 -17.87 -32.66
N SER A 316 15.10 -18.98 -32.01
CA SER A 316 15.34 -20.25 -32.71
C SER A 316 14.07 -20.98 -33.10
N SER A 317 13.99 -21.37 -34.38
CA SER A 317 12.98 -22.26 -34.96
C SER A 317 13.48 -23.71 -35.14
N THR A 318 14.67 -24.03 -34.63
CA THR A 318 15.38 -25.31 -34.86
C THR A 318 15.62 -26.14 -33.60
N THR A 319 15.22 -25.64 -32.42
CA THR A 319 15.24 -26.38 -31.14
C THR A 319 13.91 -26.23 -30.40
N VAL A 320 13.61 -27.18 -29.52
CA VAL A 320 12.43 -27.13 -28.65
C VAL A 320 12.72 -26.60 -27.23
N LEU A 321 13.97 -26.63 -26.77
CA LEU A 321 14.33 -26.32 -25.37
C LEU A 321 14.93 -24.92 -25.21
N PHE A 322 14.45 -24.20 -24.17
CA PHE A 322 14.88 -22.85 -23.80
C PHE A 322 15.04 -22.76 -22.27
N ASP A 323 15.91 -21.87 -21.78
CA ASP A 323 16.12 -21.69 -20.34
C ASP A 323 14.85 -21.22 -19.61
N TYR A 324 14.63 -21.66 -18.36
CA TYR A 324 13.49 -21.23 -17.55
C TYR A 324 13.67 -19.79 -17.04
N ALA A 325 13.33 -18.82 -17.89
CA ALA A 325 13.50 -17.40 -17.63
C ALA A 325 12.34 -16.58 -18.22
N LEU A 326 11.99 -15.47 -17.55
CA LEU A 326 10.94 -14.55 -18.00
C LEU A 326 11.15 -14.08 -19.45
N ALA A 327 12.40 -13.82 -19.87
CA ALA A 327 12.75 -13.37 -21.22
C ALA A 327 12.52 -14.42 -22.34
N ASN A 328 12.27 -15.69 -21.98
CA ASN A 328 11.82 -16.74 -22.90
C ASN A 328 10.29 -16.94 -22.78
N ALA A 329 9.75 -16.89 -21.56
CA ALA A 329 8.31 -17.04 -21.30
C ALA A 329 7.47 -15.88 -21.89
N ASN A 330 7.96 -14.65 -21.86
CA ASN A 330 7.20 -13.45 -22.23
C ASN A 330 7.08 -13.18 -23.73
N GLN A 331 7.81 -13.91 -24.58
CA GLN A 331 7.83 -13.68 -26.02
C GLN A 331 6.49 -14.07 -26.68
N TRP A 332 5.82 -15.10 -26.17
CA TRP A 332 4.62 -15.69 -26.76
C TRP A 332 3.35 -15.19 -26.07
N THR A 333 3.06 -13.89 -26.16
CA THR A 333 2.10 -13.24 -25.24
C THR A 333 0.97 -12.42 -25.86
N ASN A 334 1.17 -11.78 -27.02
CA ASN A 334 0.08 -11.36 -27.91
C ASN A 334 0.47 -11.23 -29.39
N LEU A 335 1.70 -10.78 -29.72
CA LEU A 335 2.09 -10.46 -31.10
C LEU A 335 3.04 -11.50 -31.73
N PRO A 336 3.04 -11.65 -33.08
CA PRO A 336 3.77 -12.73 -33.76
C PRO A 336 5.27 -12.50 -33.96
N GLY A 337 5.83 -11.34 -33.59
CA GLY A 337 7.21 -10.95 -33.91
C GLY A 337 8.33 -11.80 -33.26
N ALA A 338 8.00 -12.60 -32.24
CA ALA A 338 8.93 -13.45 -31.52
C ALA A 338 8.26 -14.79 -31.16
N ARG A 339 8.29 -15.74 -32.10
CA ARG A 339 7.86 -17.13 -31.89
C ARG A 339 9.00 -18.08 -32.24
N HIS A 340 9.19 -19.11 -31.42
CA HIS A 340 10.34 -20.02 -31.43
C HIS A 340 9.86 -21.48 -31.59
N GLY A 341 10.69 -22.44 -31.20
CA GLY A 341 10.30 -23.84 -31.11
C GLY A 341 10.34 -24.55 -32.46
N LEU A 342 10.07 -25.86 -32.43
CA LEU A 342 9.97 -26.66 -33.65
C LEU A 342 8.58 -26.51 -34.25
N ARG A 343 8.49 -26.30 -35.57
CA ARG A 343 7.21 -26.17 -36.27
C ARG A 343 6.48 -27.53 -36.31
N LEU A 344 5.16 -27.49 -36.16
CA LEU A 344 4.27 -28.66 -36.09
C LEU A 344 3.93 -29.17 -37.50
N ASN A 345 4.97 -29.43 -38.30
CA ASN A 345 4.92 -29.77 -39.71
C ASN A 345 5.96 -30.85 -40.07
N THR A 346 5.87 -31.41 -41.28
CA THR A 346 6.80 -32.45 -41.77
C THR A 346 8.09 -31.91 -42.40
N THR A 347 8.28 -30.57 -42.42
CA THR A 347 9.51 -29.94 -42.94
C THR A 347 10.56 -29.69 -41.86
N THR A 348 10.14 -29.64 -40.59
CA THR A 348 11.05 -29.49 -39.42
C THR A 348 11.01 -30.68 -38.45
N MET A 349 10.04 -31.59 -38.61
CA MET A 349 9.92 -32.83 -37.84
C MET A 349 9.75 -34.05 -38.77
N SER A 350 10.28 -35.20 -38.37
CA SER A 350 9.87 -36.48 -38.96
C SER A 350 8.41 -36.81 -38.60
N ALA A 351 7.75 -37.69 -39.36
CA ALA A 351 6.37 -38.08 -39.06
C ALA A 351 6.18 -38.66 -37.64
N ALA A 352 7.20 -39.35 -37.10
CA ALA A 352 7.21 -39.86 -35.73
C ALA A 352 7.39 -38.74 -34.68
N GLN A 353 8.27 -37.77 -34.95
CA GLN A 353 8.45 -36.58 -34.10
C GLN A 353 7.17 -35.75 -34.06
N LEU A 354 6.52 -35.51 -35.20
CA LEU A 354 5.27 -34.77 -35.30
C LEU A 354 4.10 -35.49 -34.60
N ALA A 355 4.01 -36.82 -34.73
CA ALA A 355 3.04 -37.62 -33.99
C ALA A 355 3.26 -37.53 -32.47
N ALA A 356 4.52 -37.56 -32.00
CA ALA A 356 4.85 -37.40 -30.60
C ALA A 356 4.55 -35.98 -30.07
N ALA A 357 4.88 -34.93 -30.85
CA ALA A 357 4.57 -33.54 -30.53
C ALA A 357 3.05 -33.32 -30.38
N ASN A 358 2.26 -33.79 -31.35
CA ASN A 358 0.80 -33.77 -31.27
C ASN A 358 0.28 -34.59 -30.06
N GLY A 359 0.99 -35.66 -29.67
CA GLY A 359 0.75 -36.42 -28.45
C GLY A 359 0.91 -35.59 -27.16
N VAL A 360 1.88 -34.68 -27.08
CA VAL A 360 2.01 -33.73 -25.95
C VAL A 360 0.81 -32.79 -25.89
N ILE A 361 0.46 -32.20 -27.04
CA ILE A 361 -0.64 -31.25 -27.18
C ILE A 361 -1.99 -31.91 -26.81
N ALA A 362 -2.22 -33.14 -27.24
CA ALA A 362 -3.40 -33.96 -26.92
C ALA A 362 -3.44 -34.48 -25.47
N LYS A 363 -2.40 -34.22 -24.66
CA LYS A 363 -2.47 -34.38 -23.19
C LYS A 363 -2.69 -33.05 -22.48
N ALA A 364 -2.18 -31.94 -22.99
CA ALA A 364 -2.33 -30.63 -22.35
C ALA A 364 -3.72 -29.99 -22.54
N LEU A 365 -4.35 -30.22 -23.71
CA LEU A 365 -5.62 -29.61 -24.09
C LEU A 365 -6.80 -30.59 -24.02
N SER A 366 -8.02 -30.06 -23.90
CA SER A 366 -9.24 -30.83 -24.14
C SER A 366 -9.52 -30.99 -25.64
N ALA A 367 -10.52 -31.80 -25.98
CA ALA A 367 -11.08 -31.83 -27.33
C ALA A 367 -11.48 -30.43 -27.84
N ASN A 368 -11.97 -29.52 -26.98
CA ASN A 368 -12.28 -28.14 -27.39
C ASN A 368 -11.01 -27.36 -27.75
N GLY A 369 -9.93 -27.50 -26.97
CA GLY A 369 -8.65 -26.84 -27.23
C GLY A 369 -7.98 -27.37 -28.50
N ILE A 370 -8.07 -28.67 -28.75
CA ILE A 370 -7.60 -29.31 -30.00
C ILE A 370 -8.41 -28.84 -31.20
N THR A 371 -9.75 -28.80 -31.12
CA THR A 371 -10.59 -28.23 -32.18
C THR A 371 -10.24 -26.77 -32.44
N LEU A 372 -10.09 -25.94 -31.40
CA LEU A 372 -9.73 -24.54 -31.56
C LEU A 372 -8.35 -24.38 -32.24
N LEU A 373 -7.33 -25.10 -31.78
CA LEU A 373 -5.99 -25.11 -32.40
C LEU A 373 -6.07 -25.46 -33.91
N ASN A 374 -6.82 -26.51 -34.26
CA ASN A 374 -6.92 -26.97 -35.65
C ASN A 374 -7.73 -25.99 -36.54
N GLU A 375 -8.78 -25.38 -36.00
CA GLU A 375 -9.58 -24.38 -36.71
C GLU A 375 -8.79 -23.07 -36.91
N LEU A 376 -7.96 -22.65 -35.96
CA LEU A 376 -7.04 -21.51 -36.12
C LEU A 376 -5.94 -21.79 -37.16
N ARG A 377 -5.34 -23.00 -37.13
CA ARG A 377 -4.41 -23.45 -38.19
C ARG A 377 -5.05 -23.42 -39.57
N ALA A 378 -6.33 -23.76 -39.66
CA ALA A 378 -7.07 -23.71 -40.92
C ALA A 378 -7.39 -22.27 -41.37
N ALA A 379 -7.72 -21.37 -40.43
CA ALA A 379 -7.93 -19.95 -40.72
C ALA A 379 -6.65 -19.29 -41.27
N ASP A 380 -5.51 -19.54 -40.62
CA ASP A 380 -4.19 -19.13 -41.09
C ASP A 380 -3.84 -19.70 -42.49
N GLN A 381 -4.34 -20.90 -42.82
CA GLN A 381 -4.17 -21.47 -44.16
C GLN A 381 -5.04 -20.79 -45.22
N VAL A 382 -6.24 -20.32 -44.84
CA VAL A 382 -7.10 -19.51 -45.72
C VAL A 382 -6.44 -18.16 -46.03
N LEU A 383 -5.89 -17.47 -45.03
CA LEU A 383 -5.20 -16.18 -45.21
C LEU A 383 -3.98 -16.30 -46.13
N ALA A 384 -3.19 -17.38 -45.98
CA ALA A 384 -2.08 -17.69 -46.88
C ALA A 384 -2.54 -17.83 -48.35
N GLY A 385 -3.69 -18.51 -48.57
CA GLY A 385 -4.31 -18.62 -49.89
C GLY A 385 -4.90 -17.31 -50.41
N GLY A 386 -5.49 -16.50 -49.52
CA GLY A 386 -6.04 -15.17 -49.83
C GLY A 386 -4.97 -14.26 -50.44
N MET A 387 -3.82 -14.13 -49.78
CA MET A 387 -2.70 -13.34 -50.30
C MET A 387 -2.14 -13.89 -51.63
N ALA A 388 -2.13 -15.20 -51.84
CA ALA A 388 -1.70 -15.81 -53.10
C ALA A 388 -2.69 -15.60 -54.26
N SER A 389 -3.99 -15.44 -53.96
CA SER A 389 -5.04 -15.18 -54.97
C SER A 389 -5.14 -13.72 -55.40
N GLY A 390 -4.61 -12.80 -54.59
CA GLY A 390 -4.59 -11.35 -54.86
C GLY A 390 -3.59 -10.98 -55.95
N GLY A 391 -4.00 -11.12 -57.22
CA GLY A 391 -3.20 -10.79 -58.41
C GLY A 391 -2.93 -9.28 -58.59
N GLY A 392 -2.25 -8.64 -57.65
CA GLY A 392 -1.88 -7.23 -57.67
C GLY A 392 -0.37 -7.04 -57.75
N THR A 393 0.13 -6.53 -58.88
CA THR A 393 1.52 -6.06 -59.01
C THR A 393 1.70 -4.76 -58.21
N GLY A 394 1.88 -4.91 -56.89
CA GLY A 394 1.71 -3.86 -55.91
C GLY A 394 2.95 -3.58 -55.06
N GLY A 395 4.02 -3.09 -55.67
CA GLY A 395 5.05 -2.32 -54.96
C GLY A 395 4.52 -0.95 -54.54
N GLY A 396 3.44 -0.94 -53.75
CA GLY A 396 2.63 0.24 -53.45
C GLY A 396 3.12 0.98 -52.22
N THR A 397 3.60 2.21 -52.40
CA THR A 397 3.84 3.14 -51.29
C THR A 397 2.53 3.46 -50.58
N MET A 398 2.56 3.47 -49.24
CA MET A 398 1.45 3.89 -48.37
C MET A 398 0.81 5.21 -48.84
N PRO A 399 -0.53 5.32 -48.88
CA PRO A 399 -1.20 6.59 -49.19
C PRO A 399 -0.87 7.67 -48.13
N GLY A 400 -0.07 8.67 -48.53
CA GLY A 400 0.36 9.75 -47.64
C GLY A 400 -0.78 10.71 -47.32
N GLY A 401 -1.32 10.64 -46.10
CA GLY A 401 -2.31 11.57 -45.55
C GLY A 401 -1.74 12.94 -45.23
N GLY A 402 -1.31 13.70 -46.26
CA GLY A 402 -0.74 15.04 -46.11
C GLY A 402 -1.78 16.10 -45.79
N GLY A 403 -1.99 16.39 -44.50
CA GLY A 403 -2.81 17.50 -44.01
C GLY A 403 -2.05 18.36 -43.01
N THR A 404 -1.69 19.58 -43.39
CA THR A 404 -0.99 20.55 -42.51
C THR A 404 -1.93 21.14 -41.46
N PRO A 405 -1.56 21.17 -40.16
CA PRO A 405 -2.33 21.90 -39.15
C PRO A 405 -2.23 23.43 -39.36
N PRO A 406 -3.31 24.20 -39.16
CA PRO A 406 -3.21 25.64 -38.94
C PRO A 406 -2.59 25.94 -37.55
N ALA A 407 -2.04 27.13 -37.36
CA ALA A 407 -1.31 27.49 -36.14
C ALA A 407 -1.56 28.92 -35.62
N ASP A 408 -2.24 28.99 -34.48
CA ASP A 408 -2.14 29.97 -33.40
C ASP A 408 -2.36 29.19 -32.07
N GLY A 409 -2.06 29.64 -30.85
CA GLY A 409 -1.85 30.98 -30.30
C GLY A 409 -3.06 31.34 -29.43
N THR A 410 -2.97 31.61 -28.12
CA THR A 410 -1.82 31.91 -27.24
C THR A 410 -2.17 31.59 -25.78
N GLY A 411 -1.19 31.53 -24.86
CA GLY A 411 -1.45 31.51 -23.40
C GLY A 411 -0.38 30.82 -22.55
N THR A 412 0.30 31.58 -21.69
CA THR A 412 1.24 31.09 -20.66
C THR A 412 0.64 31.25 -19.24
N PRO A 413 1.20 30.59 -18.20
CA PRO A 413 0.39 30.00 -17.13
C PRO A 413 0.31 30.83 -15.83
N PRO A 414 -0.54 30.41 -14.88
CA PRO A 414 -0.26 30.50 -13.46
C PRO A 414 0.25 29.17 -12.88
N THR A 415 1.07 29.26 -11.84
CA THR A 415 1.60 28.12 -11.08
C THR A 415 0.86 27.95 -9.75
N ASP A 416 0.44 26.73 -9.44
CA ASP A 416 0.71 26.15 -8.12
C ASP A 416 1.08 24.67 -8.29
N GLY A 417 1.40 23.98 -7.19
CA GLY A 417 1.66 22.55 -7.24
C GLY A 417 1.28 21.86 -5.95
N THR A 418 0.30 20.95 -6.04
CA THR A 418 0.27 19.72 -5.24
C THR A 418 -0.45 18.59 -5.99
N PHE A 419 0.29 17.50 -6.22
CA PHE A 419 -0.19 16.11 -6.25
C PHE A 419 -1.49 15.77 -6.99
N THR A 420 -1.38 15.34 -8.26
CA THR A 420 -2.45 14.60 -8.96
C THR A 420 -2.31 13.08 -8.72
N PRO A 421 -3.41 12.35 -8.43
CA PRO A 421 -3.39 10.88 -8.46
C PRO A 421 -3.30 10.36 -9.91
N PRO A 422 -2.95 9.07 -10.13
CA PRO A 422 -2.83 8.52 -11.47
C PRO A 422 -4.14 8.63 -12.26
N THR A 423 -4.14 9.47 -13.30
CA THR A 423 -5.26 9.58 -14.23
C THR A 423 -5.43 8.27 -15.00
N ASP A 424 -6.65 8.06 -15.47
CA ASP A 424 -6.96 7.04 -16.46
C ASP A 424 -6.08 7.20 -17.72
N GLY A 425 -5.86 6.07 -18.39
CA GLY A 425 -4.94 5.99 -19.52
C GLY A 425 -5.46 6.73 -20.74
N THR A 426 -5.24 8.04 -20.80
CA THR A 426 -5.30 8.87 -22.02
C THR A 426 -4.13 8.55 -22.96
N GLY A 427 -3.94 7.25 -23.23
CA GLY A 427 -3.00 6.75 -24.21
C GLY A 427 -3.49 7.13 -25.60
N THR A 428 -3.14 8.32 -26.06
CA THR A 428 -3.16 8.68 -27.48
C THR A 428 -2.07 7.89 -28.19
N GLY A 429 -2.30 6.58 -28.33
CA GLY A 429 -1.44 5.67 -29.04
C GLY A 429 -1.43 6.02 -30.52
N THR A 430 -0.50 6.88 -30.92
CA THR A 430 -0.12 7.00 -32.33
C THR A 430 0.32 5.63 -32.81
N ALA A 431 -0.23 5.19 -33.94
CA ALA A 431 0.08 3.87 -34.50
C ALA A 431 1.60 3.72 -34.64
N PRO A 432 2.19 2.57 -34.22
CA PRO A 432 3.60 2.32 -34.42
C PRO A 432 3.96 2.43 -35.90
N GLY A 433 4.87 3.34 -36.25
CA GLY A 433 5.39 3.43 -37.60
C GLY A 433 6.13 2.15 -37.97
N GLY A 434 5.90 1.63 -39.18
CA GLY A 434 6.57 0.42 -39.67
C GLY A 434 8.08 0.62 -39.77
N GLY A 435 8.81 0.20 -38.75
CA GLY A 435 10.27 0.30 -38.68
C GLY A 435 10.94 -0.62 -39.71
N THR A 436 11.73 -0.04 -40.60
CA THR A 436 12.45 -0.77 -41.64
C THR A 436 13.86 -1.18 -41.19
N GLY A 437 14.23 -2.44 -41.44
CA GLY A 437 15.60 -2.94 -41.37
C GLY A 437 15.93 -3.82 -40.15
N GLY A 438 16.21 -5.10 -40.40
CA GLY A 438 16.62 -6.07 -39.36
C GLY A 438 16.38 -7.51 -39.81
N THR A 439 17.30 -8.08 -40.60
CA THR A 439 17.16 -9.44 -41.14
C THR A 439 17.23 -10.49 -40.02
N GLY A 440 16.14 -11.23 -39.79
CA GLY A 440 16.11 -12.36 -38.86
C GLY A 440 14.73 -12.69 -38.27
N GLY A 441 13.81 -11.71 -38.23
CA GLY A 441 12.43 -11.94 -37.80
C GLY A 441 11.62 -12.74 -38.83
N LEU A 442 10.61 -13.48 -38.35
CA LEU A 442 9.54 -13.98 -39.21
C LEU A 442 8.79 -12.78 -39.82
N ALA A 443 8.38 -12.88 -41.08
CA ALA A 443 7.49 -11.87 -41.67
C ALA A 443 6.07 -12.01 -41.08
N LEU A 444 5.14 -11.17 -41.54
CA LEU A 444 3.71 -11.33 -41.28
C LEU A 444 3.13 -12.49 -42.13
N ASP A 445 3.76 -13.65 -42.01
CA ASP A 445 3.38 -14.87 -42.70
C ASP A 445 2.17 -15.50 -42.01
N TYR A 446 1.31 -16.10 -42.83
CA TYR A 446 0.16 -16.90 -42.40
C TYR A 446 0.32 -18.33 -42.95
N GLY A 447 -0.20 -19.32 -42.24
CA GLY A 447 -0.23 -20.70 -42.71
C GLY A 447 -0.28 -21.73 -41.58
N SER A 448 -0.92 -22.87 -41.87
CA SER A 448 -1.06 -23.97 -40.90
C SER A 448 0.29 -24.57 -40.45
N ASP A 449 1.33 -24.43 -41.26
CA ASP A 449 2.70 -24.93 -41.01
C ASP A 449 3.59 -23.98 -40.20
N LEU A 450 3.10 -22.79 -39.83
CA LEU A 450 3.84 -21.80 -39.03
C LEU A 450 3.63 -21.95 -37.51
N TYR A 451 2.81 -22.93 -37.11
CA TYR A 451 2.57 -23.24 -35.71
C TYR A 451 3.74 -24.04 -35.12
N SER A 452 4.13 -23.75 -33.89
CA SER A 452 5.29 -24.35 -33.21
C SER A 452 4.97 -24.84 -31.80
N ILE A 453 5.80 -25.75 -31.31
CA ILE A 453 5.87 -26.20 -29.91
C ILE A 453 7.24 -25.86 -29.31
N ALA A 454 7.25 -25.38 -28.07
CA ALA A 454 8.46 -25.10 -27.30
C ALA A 454 8.30 -25.51 -25.82
N PHE A 455 9.44 -25.72 -25.16
CA PHE A 455 9.57 -25.98 -23.73
C PHE A 455 10.50 -24.94 -23.11
N VAL A 456 9.96 -24.10 -22.24
CA VAL A 456 10.72 -23.16 -21.40
C VAL A 456 10.99 -23.88 -20.08
N GLY A 457 12.24 -24.24 -19.83
CA GLY A 457 12.62 -25.22 -18.81
C GLY A 457 12.43 -26.68 -19.25
N THR A 458 13.09 -27.60 -18.56
CA THR A 458 13.05 -29.05 -18.86
C THR A 458 11.77 -29.70 -18.34
N PRO A 459 11.02 -30.46 -19.16
CA PRO A 459 9.81 -31.18 -18.73
C PRO A 459 9.99 -32.09 -17.52
N SER A 460 9.44 -31.65 -16.38
CA SER A 460 9.66 -32.24 -15.06
C SER A 460 8.35 -32.34 -14.26
N ALA A 461 8.26 -33.33 -13.38
CA ALA A 461 7.17 -33.44 -12.39
C ALA A 461 7.44 -32.63 -11.11
N THR A 462 8.70 -32.27 -10.86
CA THR A 462 9.20 -31.67 -9.59
C THR A 462 9.86 -30.30 -9.76
N SER A 463 9.99 -29.81 -10.99
CA SER A 463 10.60 -28.53 -11.35
C SER A 463 9.62 -27.74 -12.22
N PRO A 464 9.59 -26.40 -12.15
CA PRO A 464 8.73 -25.59 -12.99
C PRO A 464 9.21 -25.61 -14.46
N TRP A 465 8.26 -25.73 -15.40
CA TRP A 465 8.50 -25.60 -16.83
C TRP A 465 7.22 -25.17 -17.57
N ILE A 466 7.34 -24.63 -18.78
CA ILE A 466 6.21 -24.18 -19.60
C ILE A 466 6.18 -24.96 -20.92
N LEU A 467 5.05 -25.61 -21.19
CA LEU A 467 4.67 -25.99 -22.56
C LEU A 467 4.11 -24.75 -23.25
N GLN A 468 4.75 -24.33 -24.34
CA GLN A 468 4.22 -23.28 -25.20
C GLN A 468 3.76 -23.86 -26.53
N ILE A 469 2.58 -23.43 -26.99
CA ILE A 469 1.99 -23.79 -28.30
C ILE A 469 1.51 -22.49 -28.96
N ALA A 470 1.98 -22.19 -30.16
CA ALA A 470 1.65 -20.94 -30.85
C ALA A 470 1.62 -21.08 -32.37
N GLY A 471 1.03 -20.09 -33.02
CA GLY A 471 1.04 -19.79 -34.46
C GLY A 471 0.67 -18.33 -34.65
N HIS A 472 0.39 -17.84 -35.86
CA HIS A 472 0.08 -16.41 -36.07
C HIS A 472 -1.00 -15.91 -35.09
N HIS A 473 -2.14 -16.61 -35.06
CA HIS A 473 -3.31 -16.30 -34.24
C HIS A 473 -3.36 -16.93 -32.84
N LEU A 474 -2.29 -17.56 -32.35
CA LEU A 474 -2.35 -18.34 -31.09
C LEU A 474 -1.12 -18.16 -30.21
N ALA A 475 -1.32 -18.06 -28.90
CA ALA A 475 -0.30 -18.35 -27.89
C ALA A 475 -0.91 -18.96 -26.62
N TYR A 476 -0.69 -20.26 -26.42
CA TYR A 476 -0.93 -20.94 -25.14
C TYR A 476 0.38 -21.06 -24.36
N ASN A 477 0.40 -20.57 -23.13
CA ASN A 477 1.49 -20.78 -22.17
C ASN A 477 0.97 -21.63 -21.01
N ILE A 478 1.29 -22.93 -21.01
CA ILE A 478 0.81 -23.89 -20.02
C ILE A 478 1.96 -24.25 -19.09
N THR A 479 1.96 -23.68 -17.89
CA THR A 479 3.04 -23.88 -16.90
C THR A 479 2.71 -25.02 -15.97
N TYR A 480 3.63 -25.97 -15.84
CA TYR A 480 3.57 -27.10 -14.93
C TYR A 480 4.56 -26.86 -13.78
N ASN A 481 4.11 -26.95 -12.52
CA ASN A 481 4.96 -26.79 -11.36
C ASN A 481 4.44 -27.65 -10.20
N THR A 482 5.09 -28.79 -9.93
CA THR A 482 4.89 -29.61 -8.72
C THR A 482 3.40 -29.90 -8.43
N GLY A 483 2.74 -30.59 -9.37
CA GLY A 483 1.31 -30.92 -9.28
C GLY A 483 0.35 -29.78 -9.64
N LYS A 484 0.80 -28.52 -9.65
CA LYS A 484 0.00 -27.35 -10.09
C LYS A 484 0.15 -27.12 -11.59
N VAL A 485 -0.90 -26.57 -12.20
CA VAL A 485 -0.87 -26.07 -13.58
C VAL A 485 -1.43 -24.65 -13.65
N SER A 486 -0.81 -23.83 -14.49
CA SER A 486 -1.43 -22.63 -15.07
C SER A 486 -1.62 -22.83 -16.56
N ALA A 487 -2.68 -22.22 -17.10
CA ALA A 487 -3.00 -22.20 -18.53
C ALA A 487 -2.85 -20.79 -19.14
N THR A 488 -2.23 -19.86 -18.41
CA THR A 488 -2.19 -18.43 -18.73
C THR A 488 -0.78 -17.83 -18.62
N PRO A 489 -0.45 -16.76 -19.37
CA PRO A 489 -1.31 -16.02 -20.29
C PRO A 489 -1.65 -16.80 -21.56
N ASN A 490 -2.87 -16.58 -22.06
CA ASN A 490 -3.48 -17.32 -23.15
C ASN A 490 -4.06 -16.32 -24.15
N PHE A 491 -3.41 -16.16 -25.30
CA PHE A 491 -3.86 -15.26 -26.37
C PHE A 491 -4.44 -16.06 -27.53
N VAL A 492 -5.58 -15.61 -28.04
CA VAL A 492 -6.19 -16.14 -29.26
C VAL A 492 -6.72 -14.97 -30.08
N GLY A 493 -6.21 -14.83 -31.30
CA GLY A 493 -6.82 -14.03 -32.35
C GLY A 493 -7.57 -14.93 -33.35
N VAL A 494 -8.27 -14.35 -34.32
CA VAL A 494 -8.71 -15.06 -35.54
C VAL A 494 -9.12 -14.10 -36.66
N GLU A 495 -8.68 -14.42 -37.87
CA GLU A 495 -9.22 -13.98 -39.14
C GLU A 495 -9.09 -15.14 -40.16
N PRO A 496 -10.04 -15.34 -41.10
CA PRO A 496 -11.40 -14.81 -41.09
C PRO A 496 -12.26 -15.46 -39.98
N PRO A 497 -13.33 -14.79 -39.52
CA PRO A 497 -14.11 -15.22 -38.35
C PRO A 497 -15.02 -16.43 -38.63
N ASN A 498 -15.28 -16.73 -39.90
CA ASN A 498 -15.97 -17.90 -40.43
C ASN A 498 -15.63 -18.07 -41.92
N TRP A 499 -15.80 -19.27 -42.48
CA TRP A 499 -15.78 -19.54 -43.92
C TRP A 499 -16.41 -20.91 -44.23
N THR A 500 -16.63 -21.20 -45.51
CA THR A 500 -17.05 -22.52 -46.00
C THR A 500 -16.00 -23.11 -46.93
N VAL A 501 -15.79 -24.43 -46.86
CA VAL A 501 -15.05 -25.20 -47.87
C VAL A 501 -16.05 -26.08 -48.63
N GLY A 502 -16.20 -25.84 -49.93
CA GLY A 502 -17.09 -26.61 -50.81
C GLY A 502 -16.66 -28.07 -50.93
N VAL A 503 -17.56 -28.93 -51.44
CA VAL A 503 -17.30 -30.36 -51.69
C VAL A 503 -16.23 -30.60 -52.77
N ASP A 504 -15.93 -29.57 -53.56
CA ASP A 504 -14.86 -29.46 -54.56
C ASP A 504 -13.53 -28.95 -53.98
N GLY A 505 -13.51 -28.50 -52.72
CA GLY A 505 -12.38 -27.84 -52.07
C GLY A 505 -12.38 -26.31 -52.18
N THR A 506 -13.37 -25.68 -52.83
CA THR A 506 -13.41 -24.22 -53.02
C THR A 506 -13.67 -23.50 -51.69
N VAL A 507 -12.73 -22.64 -51.29
CA VAL A 507 -12.84 -21.80 -50.07
C VAL A 507 -13.68 -20.56 -50.37
N ASN A 508 -14.72 -20.34 -49.56
CA ASN A 508 -15.62 -19.19 -49.65
C ASN A 508 -15.64 -18.44 -48.32
N VAL A 509 -15.16 -17.20 -48.31
CA VAL A 509 -15.01 -16.34 -47.11
C VAL A 509 -16.12 -15.26 -47.04
N THR A 510 -17.25 -15.48 -47.73
CA THR A 510 -18.36 -14.52 -47.73
C THR A 510 -19.28 -14.73 -46.53
N ALA A 511 -19.61 -13.64 -45.82
CA ALA A 511 -20.23 -13.62 -44.50
C ALA A 511 -21.65 -14.24 -44.36
N ASN A 512 -22.18 -14.93 -45.37
CA ASN A 512 -23.40 -15.73 -45.26
C ASN A 512 -23.45 -16.85 -46.33
N ALA A 513 -22.42 -17.70 -46.35
CA ALA A 513 -22.27 -18.81 -47.29
C ALA A 513 -23.24 -19.98 -46.98
N SER A 514 -24.49 -19.84 -47.42
CA SER A 514 -25.60 -20.78 -47.25
C SER A 514 -25.57 -22.01 -48.18
N SER A 515 -24.39 -22.39 -48.67
CA SER A 515 -24.17 -23.45 -49.67
C SER A 515 -23.59 -24.74 -49.08
N ALA A 516 -23.67 -25.83 -49.84
CA ALA A 516 -23.26 -27.16 -49.39
C ALA A 516 -21.73 -27.32 -49.30
N GLY A 517 -21.21 -27.41 -48.09
CA GLY A 517 -19.78 -27.58 -47.80
C GLY A 517 -19.50 -27.77 -46.31
N LYS A 518 -18.23 -27.95 -45.92
CA LYS A 518 -17.83 -27.92 -44.51
C LYS A 518 -17.78 -26.46 -44.05
N GLN A 519 -18.62 -26.14 -43.07
CA GLN A 519 -18.57 -24.84 -42.37
C GLN A 519 -17.43 -24.81 -41.35
N HIS A 520 -16.79 -23.65 -41.22
CA HIS A 520 -15.69 -23.36 -40.33
C HIS A 520 -15.97 -22.10 -39.52
N ALA A 521 -15.69 -22.14 -38.22
CA ALA A 521 -15.99 -21.07 -37.28
C ALA A 521 -15.08 -21.18 -36.05
N PRO A 522 -13.81 -20.74 -36.15
CA PRO A 522 -12.92 -20.73 -34.99
C PRO A 522 -13.49 -19.82 -33.90
N MET A 523 -13.16 -20.13 -32.64
CA MET A 523 -13.64 -19.42 -31.45
C MET A 523 -15.17 -19.37 -31.24
N GLU A 524 -15.99 -20.11 -31.98
CA GLU A 524 -17.46 -20.03 -31.89
C GLU A 524 -18.00 -20.16 -30.45
N LYS A 525 -17.42 -21.05 -29.63
CA LYS A 525 -17.83 -21.21 -28.22
C LYS A 525 -17.54 -19.98 -27.38
N GLN A 526 -16.39 -19.34 -27.58
CA GLN A 526 -16.00 -18.11 -26.91
C GLN A 526 -16.85 -16.93 -27.39
N ARG A 527 -17.02 -16.81 -28.71
CA ARG A 527 -17.86 -15.79 -29.37
C ARG A 527 -19.29 -15.86 -28.87
N ALA A 528 -19.97 -17.00 -29.02
CA ALA A 528 -21.37 -17.17 -28.60
C ALA A 528 -21.60 -16.88 -27.11
N ALA A 529 -20.66 -17.29 -26.24
CA ALA A 529 -20.78 -17.02 -24.80
C ALA A 529 -20.64 -15.52 -24.47
N VAL A 530 -19.69 -14.82 -25.09
CA VAL A 530 -19.51 -13.36 -24.91
C VAL A 530 -20.63 -12.56 -25.57
N TYR A 531 -21.16 -13.01 -26.71
CA TYR A 531 -22.29 -12.39 -27.41
C TYR A 531 -23.55 -12.44 -26.54
N ASN A 532 -23.90 -13.62 -26.02
CA ASN A 532 -25.01 -13.79 -25.06
C ASN A 532 -24.85 -12.91 -23.81
N LEU A 533 -23.63 -12.84 -23.24
CA LEU A 533 -23.33 -11.99 -22.09
C LEU A 533 -23.57 -10.51 -22.43
N ALA A 534 -22.98 -10.02 -23.52
CA ALA A 534 -23.06 -8.62 -23.92
C ALA A 534 -24.49 -8.20 -24.26
N GLU A 535 -25.22 -8.98 -25.06
CA GLU A 535 -26.64 -8.73 -25.37
C GLU A 535 -27.50 -8.70 -24.10
N SER A 536 -27.25 -9.57 -23.12
CA SER A 536 -27.96 -9.56 -21.84
C SER A 536 -27.64 -8.35 -20.96
N ILE A 537 -26.49 -7.69 -21.15
CA ILE A 537 -26.11 -6.45 -20.47
C ILE A 537 -26.68 -5.24 -21.22
N TYR A 538 -26.65 -5.23 -22.55
CA TYR A 538 -27.16 -4.14 -23.37
C TYR A 538 -28.70 -4.02 -23.33
N ALA A 539 -29.41 -5.15 -23.22
CA ALA A 539 -30.87 -5.17 -23.16
C ALA A 539 -31.46 -4.58 -21.86
N ASP A 540 -30.68 -4.43 -20.79
CA ASP A 540 -31.08 -3.75 -19.57
C ASP A 540 -30.33 -2.42 -19.40
N SER A 541 -31.07 -1.32 -19.29
CA SER A 541 -30.49 0.03 -19.31
C SER A 541 -29.64 0.34 -18.08
N ALA A 542 -29.95 -0.24 -16.92
CA ALA A 542 -29.16 -0.07 -15.70
C ALA A 542 -27.85 -0.88 -15.76
N SER A 543 -27.92 -2.15 -16.18
CA SER A 543 -26.78 -3.02 -16.42
C SER A 543 -25.83 -2.43 -17.46
N SER A 544 -26.38 -1.92 -18.57
CA SER A 544 -25.66 -1.21 -19.63
C SER A 544 -24.94 0.04 -19.08
N ALA A 545 -25.63 0.88 -18.31
CA ALA A 545 -25.01 2.05 -17.68
C ALA A 545 -23.88 1.69 -16.70
N ALA A 546 -24.04 0.63 -15.91
CA ALA A 546 -23.05 0.18 -14.93
C ALA A 546 -21.85 -0.56 -15.55
N ALA A 547 -22.05 -1.28 -16.66
CA ALA A 547 -21.00 -2.04 -17.33
C ALA A 547 -20.13 -1.20 -18.27
N LYS A 548 -20.55 0.02 -18.65
CA LYS A 548 -19.79 0.85 -19.59
C LYS A 548 -18.45 1.32 -18.99
N LEU A 549 -17.35 0.99 -19.67
CA LEU A 549 -16.02 1.51 -19.37
C LEU A 549 -15.75 2.85 -20.07
N SER A 550 -14.83 3.65 -19.52
CA SER A 550 -14.24 4.81 -20.20
C SER A 550 -13.11 4.39 -21.16
N GLY A 551 -12.85 5.20 -22.18
CA GLY A 551 -11.82 4.98 -23.19
C GLY A 551 -12.32 4.27 -24.46
N THR A 552 -11.40 4.06 -25.41
CA THR A 552 -11.61 3.34 -26.67
C THR A 552 -10.64 2.18 -26.77
N PHE A 553 -11.11 1.01 -27.19
CA PHE A 553 -10.35 -0.23 -27.12
C PHE A 553 -10.02 -0.71 -28.53
N THR A 554 -8.76 -0.51 -28.95
CA THR A 554 -8.26 -0.95 -30.26
C THR A 554 -7.69 -2.35 -30.26
N ASP A 555 -7.33 -2.88 -29.09
CA ASP A 555 -6.68 -4.18 -28.91
C ASP A 555 -6.92 -4.66 -27.45
N VAL A 556 -6.45 -5.85 -27.11
CA VAL A 556 -6.36 -6.35 -25.72
C VAL A 556 -5.47 -5.42 -24.89
N VAL A 557 -5.97 -4.99 -23.73
CA VAL A 557 -5.29 -4.02 -22.85
C VAL A 557 -4.26 -4.72 -21.97
N MET A 558 -4.52 -5.98 -21.58
CA MET A 558 -3.53 -6.82 -20.86
C MET A 558 -2.74 -7.73 -21.81
N GLY A 559 -2.74 -7.41 -23.11
CA GLY A 559 -1.70 -7.85 -24.05
C GLY A 559 -0.32 -7.32 -23.66
N ALA A 560 0.71 -7.71 -24.41
CA ALA A 560 2.09 -7.51 -24.00
C ALA A 560 2.78 -6.28 -24.63
N SER A 561 2.14 -5.65 -25.61
CA SER A 561 2.69 -4.54 -26.40
C SER A 561 2.95 -3.27 -25.58
N GLY A 562 4.18 -3.13 -25.07
CA GLY A 562 4.74 -1.90 -24.52
C GLY A 562 5.79 -1.29 -25.46
N ASN A 563 5.34 -0.46 -26.41
CA ASN A 563 6.16 0.30 -27.36
C ASN A 563 7.08 -0.51 -28.32
N SER A 564 7.73 0.22 -29.22
CA SER A 564 8.80 -0.22 -30.13
C SER A 564 10.11 -0.64 -29.44
N ASP A 565 10.19 -0.49 -28.12
CA ASP A 565 11.47 -0.30 -27.40
C ASP A 565 11.89 -1.55 -26.59
N GLY A 566 11.22 -2.68 -26.82
CA GLY A 566 11.48 -3.99 -26.19
C GLY A 566 11.12 -4.11 -24.69
N ASN A 567 10.79 -3.00 -24.03
CA ASN A 567 10.49 -2.95 -22.60
C ASN A 567 8.99 -3.00 -22.33
N PHE A 568 8.48 -4.22 -22.15
CA PHE A 568 7.13 -4.50 -21.63
C PHE A 568 6.83 -3.62 -20.41
N LYS A 569 5.72 -2.86 -20.45
CA LYS A 569 5.20 -2.21 -19.24
C LYS A 569 4.86 -3.30 -18.21
N SER A 570 5.16 -3.03 -16.95
CA SER A 570 4.63 -3.85 -15.84
C SER A 570 3.11 -3.95 -15.98
N LEU A 571 2.61 -5.18 -16.00
CA LEU A 571 1.20 -5.51 -16.24
C LEU A 571 0.37 -5.24 -14.97
N VAL A 572 0.20 -3.96 -14.64
CA VAL A 572 -0.55 -3.50 -13.47
C VAL A 572 -2.05 -3.70 -13.72
N TYR A 573 -2.59 -4.80 -13.21
CA TYR A 573 -4.04 -4.99 -13.09
C TYR A 573 -4.65 -3.84 -12.26
N PRO A 574 -5.83 -3.31 -12.63
CA PRO A 574 -6.56 -2.33 -11.82
C PRO A 574 -6.76 -2.81 -10.38
N THR A 575 -6.48 -1.93 -9.43
CA THR A 575 -6.62 -2.19 -7.98
C THR A 575 -8.06 -2.15 -7.48
N SER A 576 -8.99 -1.67 -8.32
CA SER A 576 -10.43 -1.72 -8.11
C SER A 576 -11.14 -2.34 -9.32
N GLY A 577 -12.17 -3.15 -9.06
CA GLY A 577 -13.04 -3.69 -10.10
C GLY A 577 -13.84 -2.57 -10.79
N ARG A 578 -14.04 -2.70 -12.11
CA ARG A 578 -14.75 -1.69 -12.92
C ARG A 578 -15.75 -2.34 -13.88
N GLY A 579 -16.91 -1.72 -14.03
CA GLY A 579 -18.06 -2.27 -14.76
C GLY A 579 -19.14 -2.79 -13.80
N LEU A 580 -20.05 -3.60 -14.33
CA LEU A 580 -21.17 -4.18 -13.59
C LEU A 580 -20.67 -5.35 -12.73
N GLN A 581 -20.88 -5.26 -11.42
CA GLN A 581 -20.52 -6.33 -10.48
C GLN A 581 -21.50 -7.51 -10.61
N TYR A 582 -21.00 -8.74 -10.63
CA TYR A 582 -21.80 -9.97 -10.76
C TYR A 582 -22.92 -10.07 -9.71
N SER A 583 -22.69 -9.60 -8.48
CA SER A 583 -23.68 -9.57 -7.40
C SER A 583 -24.86 -8.63 -7.66
N ALA A 584 -24.72 -7.67 -8.58
CA ALA A 584 -25.78 -6.76 -9.04
C ALA A 584 -26.45 -7.24 -10.34
N MET A 585 -25.97 -8.33 -10.96
CA MET A 585 -26.52 -8.88 -12.19
C MET A 585 -27.76 -9.73 -11.95
N SER A 586 -28.67 -9.73 -12.93
CA SER A 586 -29.76 -10.71 -13.03
C SER A 586 -29.23 -12.14 -13.17
N ALA A 587 -30.02 -13.14 -12.77
CA ALA A 587 -29.63 -14.55 -12.88
C ALA A 587 -29.26 -14.99 -14.32
N ARG A 588 -29.86 -14.37 -15.35
CA ARG A 588 -29.52 -14.63 -16.76
C ARG A 588 -28.13 -14.09 -17.11
N GLN A 589 -27.83 -12.85 -16.77
CA GLN A 589 -26.49 -12.26 -16.95
C GLN A 589 -25.42 -13.06 -16.17
N GLN A 590 -25.69 -13.39 -14.91
CA GLN A 590 -24.82 -14.25 -14.08
C GLN A 590 -24.51 -15.60 -14.75
N THR A 591 -25.52 -16.24 -15.35
CA THR A 591 -25.37 -17.49 -16.11
C THR A 591 -24.41 -17.31 -17.29
N TYR A 592 -24.53 -16.20 -18.03
CA TYR A 592 -23.64 -15.91 -19.15
C TYR A 592 -22.22 -15.51 -18.74
N VAL A 593 -22.01 -14.92 -17.55
CA VAL A 593 -20.64 -14.72 -17.00
C VAL A 593 -19.96 -16.07 -16.74
N ARG A 594 -20.66 -17.02 -16.12
CA ARG A 594 -20.14 -18.38 -15.89
C ARG A 594 -19.82 -19.07 -17.23
N ALA A 595 -20.76 -19.07 -18.18
CA ALA A 595 -20.58 -19.64 -19.51
C ALA A 595 -19.41 -19.00 -20.30
N ALA A 596 -19.20 -17.69 -20.17
CA ALA A 596 -18.08 -17.00 -20.81
C ALA A 596 -16.74 -17.41 -20.19
N ILE A 597 -16.62 -17.49 -18.86
CA ILE A 597 -15.41 -18.00 -18.20
C ILE A 597 -15.15 -19.46 -18.63
N GLU A 598 -16.18 -20.29 -18.66
CA GLU A 598 -16.13 -21.69 -19.09
C GLU A 598 -15.64 -21.87 -20.54
N ALA A 599 -15.95 -20.94 -21.44
CA ALA A 599 -15.56 -21.05 -22.85
C ALA A 599 -14.04 -20.98 -23.07
N TRP A 600 -13.29 -20.21 -22.26
CA TRP A 600 -11.81 -20.22 -22.29
C TRP A 600 -11.25 -21.40 -21.49
N VAL A 601 -11.73 -21.60 -20.25
CA VAL A 601 -11.14 -22.60 -19.35
C VAL A 601 -11.29 -24.03 -19.87
N ASN A 602 -12.44 -24.37 -20.47
CA ASN A 602 -12.69 -25.71 -21.02
C ASN A 602 -11.92 -26.03 -22.33
N THR A 603 -10.98 -25.17 -22.76
CA THR A 603 -9.95 -25.52 -23.78
C THR A 603 -8.85 -26.40 -23.19
N GLN A 604 -8.61 -26.34 -21.88
CA GLN A 604 -7.56 -27.05 -21.17
C GLN A 604 -7.98 -28.47 -20.80
N ALA A 605 -7.03 -29.35 -20.47
CA ALA A 605 -7.32 -30.69 -19.94
C ALA A 605 -8.37 -30.63 -18.80
N ALA A 606 -9.30 -31.60 -18.77
CA ALA A 606 -10.55 -31.48 -17.99
C ALA A 606 -10.35 -31.33 -16.47
N ASP A 607 -9.25 -31.83 -15.94
CA ASP A 607 -8.84 -31.75 -14.53
C ASP A 607 -8.21 -30.39 -14.18
N VAL A 608 -7.36 -29.86 -15.06
CA VAL A 608 -6.87 -28.46 -15.03
C VAL A 608 -8.05 -27.50 -15.16
N ALA A 609 -8.99 -27.77 -16.07
CA ALA A 609 -10.19 -26.96 -16.26
C ALA A 609 -11.08 -26.98 -15.02
N ALA A 610 -11.35 -28.16 -14.42
CA ALA A 610 -12.11 -28.26 -13.17
C ALA A 610 -11.45 -27.49 -12.02
N THR A 611 -10.12 -27.56 -11.90
CA THR A 611 -9.34 -26.80 -10.89
C THR A 611 -9.48 -25.29 -11.08
N LEU A 612 -9.36 -24.80 -12.32
CA LEU A 612 -9.48 -23.37 -12.63
C LEU A 612 -10.92 -22.86 -12.50
N LEU A 613 -11.92 -23.63 -12.95
CA LEU A 613 -13.34 -23.30 -12.74
C LEU A 613 -13.71 -23.28 -11.25
N GLY A 614 -13.21 -24.23 -10.45
CA GLY A 614 -13.41 -24.22 -9.00
C GLY A 614 -12.87 -22.96 -8.32
N ALA A 615 -11.79 -22.38 -8.84
CA ALA A 615 -11.22 -21.13 -8.34
C ALA A 615 -11.90 -19.86 -8.89
N TYR A 616 -12.38 -19.88 -10.13
CA TYR A 616 -12.98 -18.71 -10.79
C TYR A 616 -14.49 -18.59 -10.53
N LEU A 617 -15.19 -19.70 -10.36
CA LEU A 617 -16.65 -19.76 -10.22
C LEU A 617 -17.14 -19.97 -8.78
N ALA A 618 -16.23 -19.92 -7.80
CA ALA A 618 -16.57 -19.87 -6.38
C ALA A 618 -17.37 -18.60 -6.05
N ASP A 619 -18.32 -18.68 -5.13
CA ASP A 619 -19.28 -17.59 -4.90
C ASP A 619 -18.62 -16.29 -4.42
N ASP A 620 -17.53 -16.36 -3.65
CA ASP A 620 -16.74 -15.19 -3.25
C ASP A 620 -15.76 -14.69 -4.31
N ALA A 621 -15.35 -15.54 -5.26
CA ALA A 621 -14.64 -15.07 -6.46
C ALA A 621 -15.60 -14.32 -7.39
N LEU A 622 -16.79 -14.87 -7.63
CA LEU A 622 -17.81 -14.26 -8.47
C LEU A 622 -18.44 -13.02 -7.83
N ALA A 623 -18.71 -12.99 -6.53
CA ALA A 623 -19.18 -11.79 -5.85
C ALA A 623 -18.23 -10.57 -6.02
N ASN A 624 -16.94 -10.81 -6.28
CA ASN A 624 -15.92 -9.80 -6.57
C ASN A 624 -15.49 -9.78 -8.06
N THR A 625 -16.31 -10.33 -8.96
CA THR A 625 -16.11 -10.30 -10.41
C THR A 625 -16.99 -9.23 -11.07
N TYR A 626 -16.41 -8.51 -12.01
CA TYR A 626 -17.02 -7.40 -12.73
C TYR A 626 -17.01 -7.68 -14.24
N VAL A 627 -18.04 -7.22 -14.96
CA VAL A 627 -18.05 -7.19 -16.43
C VAL A 627 -18.07 -5.75 -16.91
N GLY A 628 -17.08 -5.41 -17.73
CA GLY A 628 -17.00 -4.13 -18.40
C GLY A 628 -17.13 -4.26 -19.92
N TYR A 629 -17.69 -3.26 -20.59
CA TYR A 629 -17.66 -3.16 -22.05
C TYR A 629 -17.14 -1.80 -22.54
N GLY A 630 -16.54 -1.81 -23.73
CA GLY A 630 -16.14 -0.62 -24.47
C GLY A 630 -16.98 -0.48 -25.75
N VAL A 631 -17.25 0.78 -26.14
CA VAL A 631 -17.92 1.10 -27.41
C VAL A 631 -16.90 1.52 -28.47
N GLY A 632 -17.24 1.26 -29.73
CA GLY A 632 -16.36 1.50 -30.86
C GLY A 632 -16.16 2.99 -31.24
N GLN A 633 -15.58 3.19 -32.42
CA GLN A 633 -15.29 4.54 -32.94
C GLN A 633 -16.56 5.37 -33.19
N ASN A 634 -16.42 6.69 -33.30
CA ASN A 634 -17.47 7.69 -33.51
C ASN A 634 -18.46 7.92 -32.34
N GLY A 635 -18.29 7.25 -31.18
CA GLY A 635 -19.13 7.50 -29.99
C GLY A 635 -20.58 7.05 -30.14
N VAL A 636 -20.90 6.39 -31.26
CA VAL A 636 -22.15 5.71 -31.55
C VAL A 636 -22.40 4.71 -30.41
N LYS A 637 -23.47 4.94 -29.62
CA LYS A 637 -24.14 3.82 -28.96
C LYS A 637 -24.40 2.78 -30.04
N ALA A 638 -24.10 1.50 -29.81
CA ALA A 638 -24.66 0.45 -30.64
C ALA A 638 -26.16 0.71 -30.78
N ASP A 639 -26.60 1.08 -31.98
CA ASP A 639 -27.97 1.54 -32.17
C ASP A 639 -28.84 0.31 -32.41
N PHE A 640 -29.32 -0.24 -31.31
CA PHE A 640 -30.21 -1.39 -31.27
C PHE A 640 -31.56 -1.15 -31.98
N SER A 641 -31.84 0.07 -32.47
CA SER A 641 -32.97 0.37 -33.35
C SER A 641 -32.58 0.45 -34.85
N ALA A 642 -31.29 0.57 -35.17
CA ALA A 642 -30.77 0.68 -36.54
C ALA A 642 -30.15 -0.61 -37.10
N TYR A 643 -30.19 -1.72 -36.35
CA TYR A 643 -29.85 -3.07 -36.83
C TYR A 643 -31.14 -3.87 -37.12
N PRO A 644 -31.67 -3.88 -38.37
CA PRO A 644 -33.02 -4.38 -38.65
C PRO A 644 -33.07 -5.88 -38.96
N ASN A 645 -31.89 -6.50 -39.16
CA ASN A 645 -31.76 -7.89 -39.54
C ASN A 645 -31.45 -8.74 -38.30
N ALA A 646 -32.37 -9.63 -37.93
CA ALA A 646 -32.14 -10.61 -36.88
C ALA A 646 -31.01 -11.57 -37.31
N GLY A 647 -29.81 -11.37 -36.76
CA GLY A 647 -28.63 -12.16 -37.11
C GLY A 647 -27.26 -11.47 -36.92
N SER A 648 -27.21 -10.18 -36.60
CA SER A 648 -25.96 -9.46 -36.31
C SER A 648 -25.92 -8.85 -34.90
N SER A 649 -24.81 -9.06 -34.20
CA SER A 649 -24.59 -8.71 -32.79
C SER A 649 -23.85 -7.37 -32.62
N PRO A 650 -24.05 -6.61 -31.52
CA PRO A 650 -23.25 -5.41 -31.19
C PRO A 650 -21.72 -5.66 -31.11
N LEU A 651 -21.30 -6.92 -31.03
CA LEU A 651 -19.89 -7.34 -31.03
C LEU A 651 -19.37 -7.73 -32.42
N GLU A 652 -20.00 -7.22 -33.47
CA GLU A 652 -19.49 -7.23 -34.85
C GLU A 652 -18.97 -5.83 -35.28
N ALA A 653 -19.27 -4.78 -34.51
CA ALA A 653 -18.75 -3.44 -34.73
C ALA A 653 -17.28 -3.33 -34.30
N GLN A 654 -16.43 -2.75 -35.16
CA GLN A 654 -15.02 -2.50 -34.87
C GLN A 654 -14.84 -1.70 -33.57
N ARG A 655 -13.83 -2.10 -32.77
CA ARG A 655 -13.50 -1.60 -31.43
C ARG A 655 -14.56 -1.86 -30.34
N SER A 656 -15.54 -2.73 -30.59
CA SER A 656 -16.33 -3.34 -29.52
C SER A 656 -15.42 -4.18 -28.62
N TYR A 657 -15.61 -4.08 -27.31
CA TYR A 657 -14.75 -4.69 -26.29
C TYR A 657 -15.59 -5.23 -25.14
N ILE A 658 -15.29 -6.44 -24.66
CA ILE A 658 -15.83 -7.02 -23.43
C ILE A 658 -14.66 -7.46 -22.54
N ARG A 659 -14.81 -7.26 -21.22
CA ARG A 659 -13.86 -7.68 -20.21
C ARG A 659 -14.56 -8.31 -19.01
N ILE A 660 -14.09 -9.49 -18.59
CA ILE A 660 -14.42 -10.13 -17.32
C ILE A 660 -13.24 -9.93 -16.37
N ASP A 661 -13.48 -9.33 -15.21
CA ASP A 661 -12.47 -8.84 -14.27
C ASP A 661 -12.78 -9.33 -12.85
N GLY A 662 -12.19 -10.47 -12.47
CA GLY A 662 -12.37 -11.09 -11.15
C GLY A 662 -11.09 -11.10 -10.29
N PRO A 663 -11.12 -11.70 -9.08
CA PRO A 663 -9.96 -11.74 -8.18
C PRO A 663 -8.77 -12.55 -8.71
N ARG A 664 -9.03 -13.49 -9.62
CA ARG A 664 -8.02 -14.27 -10.35
C ARG A 664 -8.21 -14.14 -11.86
N VAL A 665 -9.37 -14.52 -12.36
CA VAL A 665 -9.68 -14.50 -13.80
C VAL A 665 -9.68 -13.08 -14.37
N TRP A 666 -9.04 -12.94 -15.53
CA TRP A 666 -9.17 -11.79 -16.41
C TRP A 666 -9.34 -12.30 -17.84
N ILE A 667 -10.43 -11.94 -18.52
CA ILE A 667 -10.68 -12.30 -19.92
C ILE A 667 -11.04 -11.03 -20.68
N GLU A 668 -10.43 -10.81 -21.84
CA GLU A 668 -10.77 -9.73 -22.78
C GLU A 668 -11.17 -10.31 -24.13
N PHE A 669 -12.15 -9.69 -24.78
CA PHE A 669 -12.59 -9.99 -26.14
C PHE A 669 -12.76 -8.68 -26.90
N VAL A 670 -12.05 -8.52 -28.02
CA VAL A 670 -11.92 -7.26 -28.77
C VAL A 670 -12.14 -7.50 -30.25
N VAL A 671 -12.88 -6.59 -30.88
CA VAL A 671 -13.21 -6.61 -32.31
C VAL A 671 -12.27 -5.66 -33.05
N GLN A 672 -11.31 -6.17 -33.81
CA GLN A 672 -10.47 -5.40 -34.73
C GLN A 672 -11.02 -5.47 -36.16
N GLN A 673 -10.48 -4.60 -37.02
CA GLN A 673 -10.68 -4.68 -38.47
C GLN A 673 -9.79 -5.80 -39.05
N GLY A 674 -10.31 -6.53 -40.04
CA GLY A 674 -9.52 -7.51 -40.81
C GLY A 674 -8.24 -6.91 -41.40
N VAL A 675 -7.15 -7.68 -41.38
CA VAL A 675 -5.83 -7.30 -41.88
C VAL A 675 -5.64 -7.74 -43.32
N VAL A 676 -6.16 -8.91 -43.70
CA VAL A 676 -6.15 -9.46 -45.07
C VAL A 676 -7.50 -9.23 -45.74
N TYR A 677 -8.59 -9.48 -45.02
CA TYR A 677 -9.96 -9.22 -45.45
C TYR A 677 -10.46 -7.92 -44.79
N GLY A 678 -10.02 -6.76 -45.31
CA GLY A 678 -10.20 -5.44 -44.67
C GLY A 678 -11.63 -4.94 -44.42
N THR A 679 -12.65 -5.67 -44.89
CA THR A 679 -14.08 -5.45 -44.58
C THR A 679 -14.58 -6.25 -43.39
N ASP A 680 -13.84 -7.28 -42.99
CA ASP A 680 -14.28 -8.32 -42.08
C ASP A 680 -13.75 -8.05 -40.67
N ILE A 681 -14.03 -8.99 -39.76
CA ILE A 681 -13.67 -8.90 -38.36
C ILE A 681 -12.43 -9.74 -38.07
N HIS A 682 -11.45 -9.13 -37.43
CA HIS A 682 -10.36 -9.83 -36.75
C HIS A 682 -10.65 -9.81 -35.25
N TYR A 683 -10.89 -10.94 -34.59
CA TYR A 683 -11.04 -10.95 -33.13
C TYR A 683 -9.67 -11.03 -32.47
N HIS A 684 -9.44 -10.27 -31.39
CA HIS A 684 -8.31 -10.45 -30.48
C HIS A 684 -8.84 -10.74 -29.08
N THR A 685 -8.29 -11.75 -28.40
CA THR A 685 -8.69 -12.12 -27.05
C THR A 685 -7.49 -12.48 -26.19
N ILE A 686 -7.57 -12.21 -24.89
CA ILE A 686 -6.58 -12.69 -23.93
C ILE A 686 -7.25 -13.15 -22.64
N TRP A 687 -6.84 -14.32 -22.15
CA TRP A 687 -7.21 -14.87 -20.85
C TRP A 687 -5.97 -14.97 -19.96
N ARG A 688 -6.09 -14.43 -18.74
CA ARG A 688 -5.03 -14.31 -17.74
C ARG A 688 -5.50 -14.74 -16.35
N ASP A 689 -4.56 -15.10 -15.48
CA ASP A 689 -4.77 -15.27 -14.05
C ASP A 689 -3.84 -14.31 -13.29
N LYS A 690 -4.45 -13.34 -12.60
CA LYS A 690 -3.76 -12.31 -11.78
C LYS A 690 -2.80 -12.88 -10.72
N THR A 691 -2.94 -14.16 -10.39
CA THR A 691 -2.19 -14.85 -9.31
C THR A 691 -1.36 -16.03 -9.81
N ASN A 692 -1.51 -16.43 -11.08
CA ASN A 692 -0.98 -17.69 -11.59
C ASN A 692 -0.50 -17.63 -13.05
N ASP A 693 -0.47 -16.46 -13.70
CA ASP A 693 0.23 -16.31 -14.99
C ASP A 693 1.66 -16.86 -14.89
N TYR A 694 2.08 -17.64 -15.90
CA TYR A 694 3.33 -18.42 -15.88
C TYR A 694 3.53 -19.28 -14.61
N GLY A 695 2.45 -19.78 -14.02
CA GLY A 695 2.48 -20.54 -12.76
C GLY A 695 2.89 -19.71 -11.54
N GLY A 696 2.69 -18.38 -11.59
CA GLY A 696 3.05 -17.45 -10.52
C GLY A 696 4.55 -17.36 -10.25
N SER A 697 5.37 -17.59 -11.28
CA SER A 697 6.84 -17.75 -11.16
C SER A 697 7.65 -16.55 -11.67
N PHE A 698 7.00 -15.53 -12.25
CA PHE A 698 7.60 -14.29 -12.76
C PHE A 698 6.69 -13.09 -12.47
#